data_AF-A0A673YY61-F1
#
_entry.id   AF-A0A673YY61-F1
#
_cell.length_a   1.000
_cell.length_b   1.000
_cell.length_c   1.000
_cell.angle_alpha   90.00
_cell.angle_beta   90.00
_cell.angle_gamma   90.00
#
_symmetry.space_group_name_H-M   'P 1'
#
loop_
_entity.id
_entity.type
_entity.pdbx_description
1 polymer ?
#
loop_
_entity_poly.entity_id
_entity_poly.type
_entity_poly.pdbx_seq_one_letter_code
_entity_poly.pdbx_strand_id
1 'polypeptide(L)'
;MGCCGSTERTKREWKPLEDRSCTDLPWFLLFTVFCVGMGSIFGFTIATGGAARLVFGYDSYGNTCGQRNEQIEGVRLSGLDQTDKKYVFFLDPCNIDIVQRKIKSMALCVSVCPDEELTTYQDLKRFAMHNGSELCSYELAGHKYPSLPERFDKCPKLPVPPSKSLPVFNRCTPVDISCYAKFAEAVVTFVSDNSVLHRLIAGVMASKEIIVGLCLLALVLSMILMVIIRYISAVLVWILTATVVLGSLAGTSILWWLYINHRLNVNETLSKETTETKDVKKEAEMSRDYAQTLLVYAIAATVFTVILLLLMLFMRKRVALTIALFHVAGKVFIHLPLLTLQPFCTFLALLLFWLYWSLVLLFLGTTGNPVQNEETGLTEFQLTGPLQYMTWYHAVGLIWISEFILACQQMTVAGAVVTYYFTRDKNKLPVTPILSSVLRLMRYHLGTVAKGSFIITLVKIPRLFLMYVHNQLKGKENACARCMLKTCICCLWCLEKCLNYLNQNAYAATAINSTSFCTSARDAFVILVENALRVAAINAVGDFVLFLGKILIVTSTAFAGVLLLNYQRDYAEWVLPLIIVCLFAFLVAHCFLSMFEIVVDVLFLCFAIDTKYNDGTPGREFYMDKALMEFVENSRKLERVAERGRSRPTEVVSVEGAEMKPMAPGTSSA
;
A
#
# COMPACT_ATOMS: atom_id res chain seq x y z
N MET A 1 25.83 5.93 -9.95
CA MET A 1 26.01 7.07 -10.86
C MET A 1 24.71 7.86 -10.91
N GLY A 2 24.69 9.06 -10.31
CA GLY A 2 23.49 9.91 -10.25
C GLY A 2 23.15 10.53 -11.61
N CYS A 3 21.90 10.99 -11.75
CA CYS A 3 21.37 11.64 -12.96
C CYS A 3 22.00 13.01 -13.30
N CYS A 4 23.15 13.35 -12.71
CA CYS A 4 23.85 14.64 -12.84
C CYS A 4 24.83 14.69 -14.03
N GLY A 5 24.68 13.83 -15.03
CA GLY A 5 25.46 13.88 -16.26
C GLY A 5 25.05 15.08 -17.11
N SER A 6 25.91 16.11 -17.12
CA SER A 6 25.87 17.25 -18.03
C SER A 6 26.25 16.80 -19.43
N THR A 7 25.30 16.38 -20.25
CA THR A 7 25.43 16.37 -21.71
C THR A 7 24.64 17.53 -22.31
N GLU A 8 25.28 18.23 -23.24
CA GLU A 8 24.92 19.52 -23.82
C GLU A 8 23.47 19.63 -24.33
N ARG A 9 22.96 20.86 -24.25
CA ARG A 9 21.64 21.30 -24.76
C ARG A 9 21.61 21.29 -26.30
N THR A 10 21.48 20.14 -26.94
CA THR A 10 20.80 20.12 -28.24
C THR A 10 19.29 20.03 -27.96
N LYS A 11 18.49 20.97 -28.49
CA LYS A 11 17.01 20.87 -28.47
C LYS A 11 16.64 19.54 -29.12
N ARG A 12 16.41 18.51 -28.31
CA ARG A 12 16.09 17.18 -28.80
C ARG A 12 14.68 17.20 -29.39
N GLU A 13 14.57 16.75 -30.62
CA GLU A 13 13.29 16.63 -31.30
C GLU A 13 12.48 15.50 -30.66
N TRP A 14 11.25 15.82 -30.23
CA TRP A 14 10.33 14.84 -29.66
C TRP A 14 9.71 14.03 -30.79
N LYS A 15 9.97 12.73 -30.78
CA LYS A 15 9.61 11.79 -31.85
C LYS A 15 8.81 10.62 -31.25
N PRO A 16 7.50 10.82 -30.99
CA PRO A 16 6.67 9.82 -30.35
C PRO A 16 6.64 8.52 -31.16
N LEU A 17 6.86 7.39 -30.50
CA LEU A 17 6.76 6.05 -31.10
C LEU A 17 7.78 5.71 -32.21
N GLU A 18 8.74 6.58 -32.54
CA GLU A 18 9.88 6.28 -33.43
C GLU A 18 10.91 5.34 -32.76
N ASP A 19 11.96 4.94 -33.49
CA ASP A 19 12.90 3.84 -33.20
C ASP A 19 13.14 3.54 -31.71
N ARG A 20 12.87 2.28 -31.34
CA ARG A 20 13.00 1.78 -29.98
C ARG A 20 14.38 1.21 -29.73
N SER A 21 14.99 1.59 -28.63
CA SER A 21 16.29 1.09 -28.17
C SER A 21 16.22 0.62 -26.72
N CYS A 22 17.03 -0.37 -26.35
CA CYS A 22 17.14 -0.81 -24.97
C CYS A 22 17.62 0.33 -24.06
N THR A 23 17.01 0.49 -22.88
CA THR A 23 17.28 1.57 -21.94
C THR A 23 17.86 1.05 -20.62
N ASP A 24 18.86 1.77 -20.09
CA ASP A 24 19.53 1.47 -18.82
C ASP A 24 20.02 0.01 -18.68
N LEU A 25 20.63 -0.57 -19.72
CA LEU A 25 21.12 -1.97 -19.75
C LEU A 25 21.98 -2.37 -18.53
N PRO A 26 22.89 -1.54 -17.99
CA PRO A 26 23.65 -1.90 -16.79
C PRO A 26 22.77 -2.17 -15.56
N TRP A 27 21.65 -1.46 -15.43
CA TRP A 27 20.70 -1.67 -14.33
C TRP A 27 19.88 -2.94 -14.51
N PHE A 28 19.57 -3.30 -15.75
CA PHE A 28 18.97 -4.60 -16.04
C PHE A 28 19.92 -5.73 -15.61
N LEU A 29 21.19 -5.68 -16.03
CA LEU A 29 22.18 -6.69 -15.67
C LEU A 29 22.38 -6.79 -14.15
N LEU A 30 22.48 -5.65 -13.45
CA LEU A 30 22.59 -5.61 -12.00
C LEU A 30 21.39 -6.28 -11.32
N PHE A 31 20.17 -5.97 -11.78
CA PHE A 31 18.95 -6.56 -11.24
C PHE A 31 18.88 -8.07 -11.52
N THR A 32 19.28 -8.52 -12.71
CA THR A 32 19.37 -9.95 -13.04
C THR A 32 20.35 -10.67 -12.13
N VAL A 33 21.55 -10.12 -11.90
CA VAL A 33 22.53 -10.69 -10.95
C VAL A 33 21.95 -10.74 -9.54
N PHE A 34 21.20 -9.71 -9.13
CA PHE A 34 20.51 -9.72 -7.84
C PHE A 34 19.45 -10.83 -7.74
N CYS A 35 18.63 -11.01 -8.77
CA CYS A 35 17.65 -12.11 -8.80
C CYS A 35 18.30 -13.49 -8.82
N VAL A 36 19.43 -13.65 -9.51
CA VAL A 36 20.22 -14.89 -9.48
C VAL A 36 20.72 -15.17 -8.06
N GLY A 37 21.24 -14.17 -7.35
CA GLY A 37 21.62 -14.30 -5.95
C GLY A 37 20.47 -14.76 -5.05
N MET A 38 19.25 -14.22 -5.26
CA MET A 38 18.04 -14.67 -4.54
C MET A 38 17.71 -16.14 -4.82
N GLY A 39 17.84 -16.58 -6.07
CA GLY A 39 17.66 -17.99 -6.46
C GLY A 39 18.74 -18.90 -5.88
N SER A 40 19.99 -18.43 -5.81
CA SER A 40 21.10 -19.15 -5.20
C SER A 40 20.89 -19.38 -3.70
N ILE A 41 20.30 -18.42 -2.97
CA ILE A 41 19.92 -18.62 -1.56
C ILE A 41 18.92 -19.77 -1.43
N PHE A 42 17.88 -19.79 -2.27
CA PHE A 42 16.92 -20.90 -2.27
C PHE A 42 17.60 -22.25 -2.50
N GLY A 43 18.43 -22.37 -3.54
CA GLY A 43 19.19 -23.59 -3.82
C GLY A 43 20.11 -23.98 -2.67
N PHE A 44 20.78 -23.01 -2.03
CA PHE A 44 21.64 -23.23 -0.87
C PHE A 44 20.86 -23.77 0.34
N THR A 45 19.67 -23.25 0.64
CA THR A 45 18.84 -23.74 1.76
C THR A 45 18.30 -25.16 1.55
N ILE A 46 18.16 -25.61 0.29
CA ILE A 46 17.84 -27.00 -0.05
C ILE A 46 19.08 -27.88 0.11
N ALA A 47 20.21 -27.45 -0.46
CA ALA A 47 21.46 -28.21 -0.43
C ALA A 47 22.00 -28.44 1.00
N THR A 48 21.83 -27.47 1.88
CA THR A 48 22.24 -27.56 3.30
C THR A 48 21.20 -28.23 4.21
N GLY A 49 20.14 -28.78 3.63
CA GLY A 49 19.10 -29.49 4.38
C GLY A 49 18.22 -28.60 5.27
N GLY A 50 18.23 -27.27 5.10
CA GLY A 50 17.31 -26.37 5.81
C GLY A 50 15.84 -26.72 5.51
N ALA A 51 15.52 -26.96 4.25
CA ALA A 51 14.19 -27.42 3.84
C ALA A 51 13.79 -28.74 4.54
N ALA A 52 14.72 -29.70 4.63
CA ALA A 52 14.49 -30.98 5.30
C ALA A 52 14.29 -30.79 6.83
N ARG A 53 15.13 -29.97 7.47
CA ARG A 53 15.02 -29.62 8.89
C ARG A 53 13.69 -28.93 9.22
N LEU A 54 13.11 -28.16 8.30
CA LEU A 54 11.78 -27.56 8.50
C LEU A 54 10.66 -28.61 8.49
N VAL A 55 10.65 -29.49 7.49
CA VAL A 55 9.58 -30.48 7.23
C VAL A 55 9.68 -31.67 8.19
N PHE A 56 10.85 -32.29 8.27
CA PHE A 56 11.09 -33.49 9.08
C PHE A 56 11.50 -33.19 10.51
N GLY A 57 12.05 -31.99 10.76
CA GLY A 57 12.61 -31.66 12.07
C GLY A 57 13.98 -32.30 12.31
N TYR A 58 14.58 -31.95 13.43
CA TYR A 58 15.87 -32.47 13.87
C TYR A 58 15.84 -32.76 15.37
N ASP A 59 16.67 -33.71 15.81
CA ASP A 59 16.83 -34.08 17.21
C ASP A 59 17.79 -33.14 17.96
N SER A 60 17.88 -33.27 19.28
CA SER A 60 18.75 -32.40 20.08
C SER A 60 20.25 -32.64 19.90
N TYR A 61 20.65 -33.59 19.06
CA TYR A 61 22.03 -33.86 18.68
C TYR A 61 22.36 -33.35 17.28
N GLY A 62 21.40 -32.72 16.60
CA GLY A 62 21.57 -32.12 15.28
C GLY A 62 21.29 -33.08 14.12
N ASN A 63 20.82 -34.31 14.36
CA ASN A 63 20.41 -35.21 13.29
C ASN A 63 19.03 -34.80 12.77
N THR A 64 18.91 -34.65 11.46
CA THR A 64 17.62 -34.46 10.81
C THR A 64 16.92 -35.82 10.70
N CYS A 65 15.65 -35.87 11.09
CA CYS A 65 14.86 -37.10 11.07
C CYS A 65 14.51 -37.51 9.63
N GLY A 66 14.35 -38.81 9.38
CA GLY A 66 13.95 -39.35 8.07
C GLY A 66 15.03 -39.34 7.00
N GLN A 67 16.29 -39.08 7.34
CA GLN A 67 17.42 -39.10 6.40
C GLN A 67 18.73 -39.56 7.07
N ARG A 68 19.75 -39.79 6.25
CA ARG A 68 21.13 -40.02 6.68
C ARG A 68 21.79 -38.70 7.05
N ASN A 69 22.50 -38.68 8.17
CA ASN A 69 23.16 -37.49 8.69
C ASN A 69 24.68 -37.65 8.66
N GLU A 70 25.37 -36.52 8.54
CA GLU A 70 26.83 -36.45 8.67
C GLU A 70 27.21 -36.12 10.12
N GLN A 71 28.40 -36.59 10.52
CA GLN A 71 28.91 -36.33 11.86
C GLN A 71 29.23 -34.84 12.02
N ILE A 72 28.69 -34.23 13.07
CA ILE A 72 29.02 -32.88 13.50
C ILE A 72 30.24 -32.96 14.44
N GLU A 73 31.24 -32.13 14.18
CA GLU A 73 32.46 -32.07 14.98
C GLU A 73 32.13 -31.70 16.44
N GLY A 74 32.70 -32.45 17.40
CA GLY A 74 32.46 -32.26 18.83
C GLY A 74 31.17 -32.87 19.38
N VAL A 75 30.24 -33.34 18.55
CA VAL A 75 28.95 -33.92 19.00
C VAL A 75 28.91 -35.42 18.73
N ARG A 76 29.10 -36.25 19.77
CA ARG A 76 29.21 -37.71 19.64
C ARG A 76 27.98 -38.40 19.04
N LEU A 77 26.78 -37.96 19.40
CA LEU A 77 25.50 -38.58 19.00
C LEU A 77 24.90 -37.96 17.71
N SER A 78 25.69 -37.17 16.99
CA SER A 78 25.36 -36.73 15.62
C SER A 78 25.78 -37.79 14.59
N GLY A 79 25.48 -37.59 13.30
CA GLY A 79 25.85 -38.51 12.22
C GLY A 79 25.08 -39.83 12.19
N LEU A 80 23.98 -39.94 12.92
CA LEU A 80 23.18 -41.18 12.97
C LEU A 80 22.31 -41.32 11.72
N ASP A 81 22.15 -42.56 11.22
CA ASP A 81 21.17 -42.87 10.19
C ASP A 81 19.76 -42.87 10.82
N GLN A 82 18.98 -41.85 10.50
CA GLN A 82 17.61 -41.66 10.99
C GLN A 82 16.58 -41.91 9.89
N THR A 83 16.93 -42.61 8.80
CA THR A 83 16.05 -42.84 7.64
C THR A 83 14.69 -43.45 8.02
N ASP A 84 14.69 -44.39 8.96
CA ASP A 84 13.47 -45.08 9.43
C ASP A 84 12.75 -44.32 10.57
N LYS A 85 13.35 -43.26 11.10
CA LYS A 85 12.82 -42.46 12.21
C LYS A 85 12.44 -41.08 11.72
N LYS A 86 11.21 -40.96 11.20
CA LYS A 86 10.73 -39.76 10.47
C LYS A 86 10.16 -38.66 11.36
N TYR A 87 9.78 -38.96 12.60
CA TYR A 87 9.07 -38.03 13.46
C TYR A 87 9.97 -37.48 14.57
N VAL A 88 9.77 -36.23 14.96
CA VAL A 88 10.40 -35.66 16.15
C VAL A 88 9.47 -35.84 17.36
N PHE A 89 10.00 -36.43 18.43
CA PHE A 89 9.37 -36.55 19.74
C PHE A 89 10.09 -35.68 20.77
N PHE A 90 9.35 -34.94 21.59
CA PHE A 90 9.89 -34.13 22.68
C PHE A 90 9.67 -34.84 24.02
N LEU A 91 10.71 -34.92 24.86
CA LEU A 91 10.65 -35.63 26.15
C LEU A 91 9.71 -34.98 27.15
N ASP A 92 9.61 -33.66 27.08
CA ASP A 92 8.75 -32.81 27.90
C ASP A 92 8.19 -31.70 27.00
N PRO A 93 7.13 -31.97 26.22
CA PRO A 93 6.55 -30.99 25.31
C PRO A 93 5.97 -29.77 26.05
N CYS A 94 5.79 -29.85 27.38
CA CYS A 94 5.19 -28.80 28.20
C CYS A 94 6.23 -27.87 28.85
N ASN A 95 7.53 -28.19 28.79
CA ASN A 95 8.60 -27.34 29.33
C ASN A 95 9.05 -26.28 28.30
N ILE A 96 8.33 -25.15 28.29
CA ILE A 96 8.52 -24.06 27.33
C ILE A 96 9.14 -22.84 28.01
N ASP A 97 10.19 -22.28 27.40
CA ASP A 97 10.70 -20.96 27.73
C ASP A 97 9.78 -19.91 27.08
N ILE A 98 8.95 -19.27 27.90
CA ILE A 98 7.96 -18.26 27.48
C ILE A 98 8.67 -16.97 26.99
N VAL A 99 9.84 -16.64 27.55
CA VAL A 99 10.58 -15.42 27.23
C VAL A 99 11.27 -15.55 25.88
N GLN A 100 11.89 -16.71 25.60
CA GLN A 100 12.56 -16.97 24.32
C GLN A 100 11.68 -17.68 23.28
N ARG A 101 10.46 -18.09 23.65
CA ARG A 101 9.52 -18.85 22.80
C ARG A 101 10.13 -20.15 22.26
N LYS A 102 10.91 -20.86 23.09
CA LYS A 102 11.61 -22.10 22.73
C LYS A 102 11.18 -23.24 23.65
N ILE A 103 11.06 -24.46 23.13
CA ILE A 103 10.87 -25.67 23.94
C ILE A 103 12.24 -26.05 24.52
N LYS A 104 12.41 -26.00 25.84
CA LYS A 104 13.63 -26.46 26.54
C LYS A 104 13.49 -27.93 26.89
N SER A 105 13.35 -28.75 25.85
CA SER A 105 13.21 -30.20 26.00
C SER A 105 14.05 -30.91 24.97
N MET A 106 14.62 -32.05 25.38
CA MET A 106 15.32 -32.93 24.47
C MET A 106 14.32 -33.47 23.44
N ALA A 107 14.74 -33.44 22.18
CA ALA A 107 14.02 -33.92 21.03
C ALA A 107 14.75 -35.13 20.45
N LEU A 108 14.01 -36.15 20.03
CA LEU A 108 14.52 -37.40 19.47
C LEU A 108 13.80 -37.73 18.16
N CYS A 109 14.51 -38.38 17.23
CA CYS A 109 13.88 -38.98 16.07
C CYS A 109 13.27 -40.34 16.44
N VAL A 110 11.99 -40.52 16.11
CA VAL A 110 11.21 -41.74 16.36
C VAL A 110 10.52 -42.22 15.08
N SER A 111 10.27 -43.53 14.99
CA SER A 111 9.56 -44.14 13.86
C SER A 111 8.04 -44.01 13.97
N VAL A 112 7.51 -43.98 15.20
CA VAL A 112 6.07 -43.95 15.51
C VAL A 112 5.83 -43.06 16.74
N CYS A 113 4.80 -42.21 16.70
CA CYS A 113 4.35 -41.43 17.86
C CYS A 113 3.54 -42.32 18.82
N PRO A 114 3.61 -42.10 20.15
CA PRO A 114 2.84 -42.90 21.10
C PRO A 114 1.35 -42.54 21.02
N ASP A 115 0.53 -43.42 20.44
CA ASP A 115 -0.92 -43.19 20.29
C ASP A 115 -1.71 -43.37 21.61
N GLU A 116 -1.11 -44.02 22.60
CA GLU A 116 -1.69 -44.33 23.92
C GLU A 116 -0.86 -43.69 25.05
N GLU A 117 -1.48 -43.49 26.20
CA GLU A 117 -0.81 -42.95 27.39
C GLU A 117 0.14 -43.99 28.00
N LEU A 118 1.41 -43.60 28.17
CA LEU A 118 2.43 -44.46 28.77
C LEU A 118 2.69 -44.01 30.21
N THR A 119 2.27 -44.82 31.18
CA THR A 119 2.27 -44.44 32.61
C THR A 119 3.51 -44.91 33.36
N THR A 120 4.18 -45.98 32.89
CA THR A 120 5.36 -46.56 33.55
C THR A 120 6.56 -46.71 32.60
N TYR A 121 7.77 -46.79 33.17
CA TYR A 121 8.97 -47.15 32.41
C TYR A 121 8.91 -48.56 31.80
N GLN A 122 8.07 -49.44 32.36
CA GLN A 122 7.78 -50.76 31.79
C GLN A 122 7.04 -50.62 30.46
N ASP A 123 6.09 -49.67 30.38
CA ASP A 123 5.33 -49.38 29.16
C ASP A 123 6.22 -48.74 28.10
N LEU A 124 7.13 -47.84 28.48
CA LEU A 124 8.17 -47.30 27.58
C LEU A 124 9.05 -48.41 26.98
N LYS A 125 9.46 -49.39 27.80
CA LYS A 125 10.23 -50.55 27.32
C LYS A 125 9.41 -51.40 26.34
N ARG A 126 8.12 -51.67 26.64
CA ARG A 126 7.25 -52.44 25.72
C ARG A 126 7.08 -51.69 24.40
N PHE A 127 6.83 -50.38 24.44
CA PHE A 127 6.70 -49.54 23.25
C PHE A 127 7.96 -49.57 22.40
N ALA A 128 9.14 -49.39 23.01
CA ALA A 128 10.41 -49.44 22.29
C ALA A 128 10.66 -50.80 21.62
N MET A 129 10.38 -51.92 22.31
CA MET A 129 10.63 -53.26 21.78
C MET A 129 9.60 -53.69 20.73
N HIS A 130 8.35 -53.26 20.84
CA HIS A 130 7.27 -53.67 19.93
C HIS A 130 7.18 -52.78 18.68
N ASN A 131 7.32 -51.46 18.84
CA ASN A 131 7.17 -50.50 17.75
C ASN A 131 8.51 -50.07 17.15
N GLY A 132 9.64 -50.46 17.75
CA GLY A 132 10.97 -50.05 17.31
C GLY A 132 11.27 -48.56 17.51
N SER A 133 10.49 -47.87 18.36
CA SER A 133 10.63 -46.44 18.66
C SER A 133 11.16 -46.22 20.07
N GLU A 134 12.43 -45.83 20.18
CA GLU A 134 13.06 -45.48 21.45
C GLU A 134 12.71 -44.04 21.84
N LEU A 135 12.07 -43.87 23.01
CA LEU A 135 11.63 -42.57 23.52
C LEU A 135 12.60 -41.93 24.51
N CYS A 136 13.70 -42.60 24.87
CA CYS A 136 14.78 -42.05 25.70
C CYS A 136 16.03 -41.73 24.87
N SER A 137 16.96 -40.98 25.45
CA SER A 137 18.26 -40.66 24.83
C SER A 137 18.92 -41.90 24.21
N TYR A 138 19.58 -41.73 23.06
CA TYR A 138 20.22 -42.81 22.29
C TYR A 138 21.35 -43.54 23.06
N GLU A 139 21.81 -43.01 24.18
CA GLU A 139 22.77 -43.68 25.07
C GLU A 139 22.14 -44.85 25.86
N LEU A 140 20.82 -44.85 25.99
CA LEU A 140 20.06 -45.82 26.77
C LEU A 140 19.35 -46.79 25.83
N ALA A 141 19.77 -48.06 25.85
CA ALA A 141 19.08 -49.10 25.09
C ALA A 141 17.69 -49.39 25.68
N GLY A 142 16.66 -49.53 24.82
CA GLY A 142 15.27 -49.71 25.22
C GLY A 142 14.98 -50.77 26.30
N HIS A 143 15.74 -51.86 26.30
CA HIS A 143 15.56 -52.96 27.25
C HIS A 143 15.97 -52.61 28.70
N LYS A 144 16.75 -51.53 28.91
CA LYS A 144 17.32 -51.10 30.20
C LYS A 144 16.57 -49.94 30.89
N TYR A 145 15.49 -49.41 30.30
CA TYR A 145 14.76 -48.26 30.86
C TYR A 145 14.32 -48.43 32.33
N PRO A 146 13.78 -49.59 32.77
CA PRO A 146 13.31 -49.73 34.15
C PRO A 146 14.43 -49.88 35.19
N SER A 147 15.67 -50.10 34.76
CA SER A 147 16.77 -50.52 35.63
C SER A 147 17.84 -49.46 35.89
N LEU A 148 17.88 -48.37 35.12
CA LEU A 148 18.96 -47.36 35.20
C LEU A 148 18.50 -46.09 35.94
N PRO A 149 19.33 -45.51 36.83
CA PRO A 149 19.02 -44.26 37.52
C PRO A 149 19.04 -43.04 36.59
N GLU A 150 19.81 -43.08 35.50
CA GLU A 150 19.91 -42.00 34.49
C GLU A 150 18.58 -41.70 33.75
N ARG A 151 17.55 -42.54 33.93
CA ARG A 151 16.23 -42.39 33.32
C ARG A 151 15.54 -41.07 33.70
N PHE A 152 15.83 -40.50 34.86
CA PHE A 152 15.12 -39.30 35.33
C PHE A 152 15.47 -38.05 34.50
N ASP A 153 16.64 -38.02 33.89
CA ASP A 153 17.11 -36.88 33.07
C ASP A 153 17.07 -37.18 31.57
N LYS A 154 17.15 -38.46 31.18
CA LYS A 154 17.31 -38.89 29.77
C LYS A 154 16.07 -39.56 29.15
N CYS A 155 14.98 -39.70 29.89
CA CYS A 155 13.70 -40.23 29.41
C CYS A 155 12.57 -39.22 29.61
N PRO A 156 11.43 -39.36 28.90
CA PRO A 156 10.30 -38.45 29.05
C PRO A 156 9.70 -38.55 30.46
N LYS A 157 9.14 -37.44 30.93
CA LYS A 157 8.38 -37.43 32.19
C LYS A 157 7.12 -38.26 32.02
N LEU A 158 6.84 -39.10 33.01
CA LEU A 158 5.64 -39.94 33.06
C LEU A 158 4.50 -39.19 33.77
N PRO A 159 3.23 -39.37 33.36
CA PRO A 159 2.82 -40.15 32.18
C PRO A 159 3.13 -39.42 30.86
N VAL A 160 3.50 -40.18 29.81
CA VAL A 160 3.62 -39.64 28.45
C VAL A 160 2.24 -39.55 27.82
N PRO A 161 1.79 -38.36 27.38
CA PRO A 161 0.45 -38.21 26.81
C PRO A 161 0.36 -38.85 25.42
N PRO A 162 -0.83 -39.33 25.03
CA PRO A 162 -1.08 -39.82 23.69
C PRO A 162 -0.83 -38.69 22.68
N SER A 163 -0.12 -38.99 21.59
CA SER A 163 0.43 -38.02 20.64
C SER A 163 0.24 -38.50 19.20
N LYS A 164 -0.12 -37.58 18.30
CA LYS A 164 -0.26 -37.85 16.87
C LYS A 164 0.69 -36.98 16.04
N SER A 165 1.03 -37.44 14.85
CA SER A 165 1.85 -36.67 13.90
C SER A 165 1.06 -35.52 13.27
N LEU A 166 1.65 -34.34 13.22
CA LEU A 166 1.09 -33.21 12.46
C LEU A 166 1.12 -33.48 10.93
N PRO A 167 0.03 -33.25 10.18
CA PRO A 167 -0.05 -33.62 8.76
C PRO A 167 0.97 -32.94 7.83
N VAL A 168 1.49 -31.78 8.23
CA VAL A 168 2.43 -30.96 7.43
C VAL A 168 3.86 -31.03 7.96
N PHE A 169 4.02 -31.37 9.25
CA PHE A 169 5.29 -31.33 9.95
C PHE A 169 5.44 -32.64 10.71
N ASN A 170 6.51 -33.41 10.47
CA ASN A 170 6.67 -34.74 11.08
C ASN A 170 7.08 -34.62 12.56
N ARG A 171 6.19 -34.10 13.40
CA ARG A 171 6.38 -33.83 14.82
C ARG A 171 5.24 -34.51 15.58
N CYS A 172 5.58 -35.24 16.63
CA CYS A 172 4.62 -35.82 17.54
C CYS A 172 4.07 -34.73 18.46
N THR A 173 2.77 -34.48 18.40
CA THR A 173 2.08 -33.52 19.26
C THR A 173 1.05 -34.23 20.14
N PRO A 174 1.04 -33.98 21.46
CA PRO A 174 -0.02 -34.44 22.35
C PRO A 174 -1.43 -34.17 21.81
N VAL A 175 -2.33 -35.14 21.95
CA VAL A 175 -3.74 -35.05 21.56
C VAL A 175 -4.48 -34.08 22.48
N ASP A 176 -4.14 -34.07 23.78
CA ASP A 176 -4.65 -33.09 24.73
C ASP A 176 -3.82 -31.79 24.67
N ILE A 177 -4.49 -30.71 24.29
CA ILE A 177 -3.91 -29.38 24.10
C ILE A 177 -3.62 -28.69 25.45
N SER A 178 -4.10 -29.26 26.57
CA SER A 178 -3.88 -28.74 27.93
C SER A 178 -2.41 -28.48 28.26
N CYS A 179 -1.48 -29.27 27.71
CA CYS A 179 -0.03 -29.11 27.85
C CYS A 179 0.50 -27.85 27.15
N TYR A 180 -0.01 -27.53 25.96
CA TYR A 180 0.30 -26.28 25.27
C TYR A 180 -0.54 -25.12 25.80
N ALA A 181 -1.48 -25.34 26.72
CA ALA A 181 -2.36 -24.29 27.20
C ALA A 181 -1.62 -23.07 27.70
N LYS A 182 -0.37 -23.15 28.23
CA LYS A 182 0.42 -21.96 28.61
C LYS A 182 1.03 -21.19 27.42
N PHE A 183 1.43 -21.90 26.36
CA PHE A 183 1.95 -21.29 25.12
C PHE A 183 0.82 -20.79 24.23
N ALA A 184 -0.23 -21.60 24.11
CA ALA A 184 -1.53 -21.21 23.62
C ALA A 184 -1.97 -19.99 24.41
N GLU A 185 -2.13 -20.01 25.73
CA GLU A 185 -2.45 -18.87 26.61
C GLU A 185 -1.51 -17.67 26.45
N ALA A 186 -0.22 -17.78 26.10
CA ALA A 186 0.59 -16.60 25.76
C ALA A 186 0.27 -16.03 24.37
N VAL A 187 -0.01 -16.89 23.39
CA VAL A 187 -0.49 -16.51 22.05
C VAL A 187 -1.97 -16.09 22.09
N VAL A 188 -2.76 -16.66 22.98
CA VAL A 188 -4.21 -16.56 23.25
C VAL A 188 -4.47 -15.48 24.31
N THR A 189 -3.53 -15.02 25.12
CA THR A 189 -3.67 -13.74 25.85
C THR A 189 -3.30 -12.59 24.91
N PHE A 190 -2.40 -12.83 23.95
CA PHE A 190 -2.16 -11.89 22.85
C PHE A 190 -3.29 -11.86 21.80
N VAL A 191 -4.05 -12.96 21.61
CA VAL A 191 -5.07 -13.13 20.55
C VAL A 191 -6.52 -13.37 21.07
N SER A 192 -6.69 -13.95 22.25
CA SER A 192 -7.92 -14.56 22.82
C SER A 192 -8.19 -14.14 24.29
N ASP A 193 -7.71 -12.97 24.72
CA ASP A 193 -8.38 -12.25 25.81
C ASP A 193 -9.81 -11.82 25.41
N ASN A 194 -10.24 -12.18 24.21
CA ASN A 194 -11.57 -11.96 23.69
C ASN A 194 -12.21 -13.28 23.27
N SER A 195 -13.17 -13.78 24.07
CA SER A 195 -14.24 -14.72 23.66
C SER A 195 -14.94 -14.28 22.35
N VAL A 196 -14.77 -13.00 22.01
CA VAL A 196 -15.08 -12.40 20.71
C VAL A 196 -14.41 -13.18 19.57
N LEU A 197 -13.11 -13.51 19.57
CA LEU A 197 -12.44 -14.09 18.39
C LEU A 197 -13.02 -15.44 17.92
N HIS A 198 -13.38 -16.34 18.84
CA HIS A 198 -14.07 -17.58 18.45
C HIS A 198 -15.47 -17.31 17.89
N ARG A 199 -16.21 -16.36 18.47
CA ARG A 199 -17.50 -15.88 17.93
C ARG A 199 -17.33 -15.18 16.57
N LEU A 200 -16.21 -14.49 16.36
CA LEU A 200 -15.84 -13.83 15.11
C LEU A 200 -15.59 -14.85 13.99
N ILE A 201 -14.80 -15.89 14.26
CA ILE A 201 -14.52 -16.94 13.27
C ILE A 201 -15.82 -17.69 12.93
N ALA A 202 -16.63 -18.04 13.93
CA ALA A 202 -17.93 -18.67 13.70
C ALA A 202 -18.87 -17.78 12.86
N GLY A 203 -18.93 -16.47 13.17
CA GLY A 203 -19.73 -15.50 12.42
C GLY A 203 -19.28 -15.34 10.97
N VAL A 204 -17.97 -15.32 10.69
CA VAL A 204 -17.41 -15.28 9.33
C VAL A 204 -17.72 -16.56 8.57
N MET A 205 -17.52 -17.73 9.19
CA MET A 205 -17.77 -19.01 8.53
C MET A 205 -19.25 -19.21 8.18
N ALA A 206 -20.14 -18.73 9.05
CA ALA A 206 -21.57 -18.90 8.87
C ALA A 206 -22.16 -17.88 7.84
N SER A 207 -21.51 -16.73 7.64
CA SER A 207 -21.91 -15.69 6.66
C SER A 207 -21.07 -15.69 5.36
N LYS A 208 -20.23 -16.70 5.14
CA LYS A 208 -19.27 -16.77 4.02
C LYS A 208 -19.89 -16.51 2.64
N GLU A 209 -21.09 -17.03 2.36
CA GLU A 209 -21.75 -16.88 1.06
C GLU A 209 -22.20 -15.42 0.84
N ILE A 210 -22.70 -14.77 1.90
CA ILE A 210 -23.09 -13.35 1.89
C ILE A 210 -21.84 -12.48 1.73
N ILE A 211 -20.75 -12.80 2.43
CA ILE A 211 -19.46 -12.09 2.30
C ILE A 211 -18.96 -12.18 0.85
N VAL A 212 -18.94 -13.38 0.25
CA VAL A 212 -18.52 -13.57 -1.15
C VAL A 212 -19.43 -12.78 -2.10
N GLY A 213 -20.75 -12.81 -1.90
CA GLY A 213 -21.71 -12.02 -2.68
C GLY A 213 -21.46 -10.51 -2.59
N LEU A 214 -21.20 -9.98 -1.40
CA LEU A 214 -20.89 -8.56 -1.19
C LEU A 214 -19.52 -8.16 -1.75
N CYS A 215 -18.53 -9.05 -1.69
CA CYS A 215 -17.22 -8.86 -2.33
C CYS A 215 -17.35 -8.78 -3.85
N LEU A 216 -18.18 -9.64 -4.47
CA LEU A 216 -18.50 -9.58 -5.89
C LEU A 216 -19.25 -8.30 -6.24
N LEU A 217 -20.21 -7.87 -5.41
CA LEU A 217 -20.92 -6.61 -5.57
C LEU A 217 -19.94 -5.43 -5.57
N ALA A 218 -19.00 -5.36 -4.62
CA ALA A 218 -18.01 -4.30 -4.54
C ALA A 218 -17.13 -4.23 -5.80
N LEU A 219 -16.75 -5.38 -6.35
CA LEU A 219 -15.99 -5.49 -7.60
C LEU A 219 -16.80 -4.97 -8.80
N VAL A 220 -18.06 -5.38 -8.93
CA VAL A 220 -18.96 -4.91 -9.99
C VAL A 220 -19.20 -3.40 -9.86
N LEU A 221 -19.49 -2.90 -8.66
CA LEU A 221 -19.65 -1.47 -8.41
C LEU A 221 -18.39 -0.67 -8.74
N SER A 222 -17.20 -1.20 -8.46
CA SER A 222 -15.92 -0.55 -8.81
C SER A 222 -15.72 -0.45 -10.32
N MET A 223 -16.03 -1.52 -11.06
CA MET A 223 -15.97 -1.53 -12.52
C MET A 223 -16.99 -0.57 -13.15
N ILE A 224 -18.22 -0.58 -12.64
CA ILE A 224 -19.27 0.35 -13.06
C ILE A 224 -18.83 1.79 -12.78
N LEU A 225 -18.33 2.08 -11.58
CA LEU A 225 -17.88 3.42 -11.22
C LEU A 225 -16.77 3.90 -12.15
N MET A 226 -15.79 3.05 -12.50
CA MET A 226 -14.75 3.42 -13.47
C MET A 226 -15.30 3.89 -14.82
N VAL A 227 -16.34 3.24 -15.33
CA VAL A 227 -16.99 3.65 -16.59
C VAL A 227 -17.81 4.92 -16.39
N ILE A 228 -18.55 5.00 -15.27
CA ILE A 228 -19.43 6.13 -14.95
C ILE A 228 -18.64 7.41 -14.65
N ILE A 229 -17.41 7.34 -14.12
CA ILE A 229 -16.55 8.50 -13.81
C ILE A 229 -16.44 9.46 -15.01
N ARG A 230 -16.46 8.96 -16.24
CA ARG A 230 -16.49 9.80 -17.45
C ARG A 230 -17.66 10.78 -17.50
N TYR A 231 -18.83 10.34 -17.05
CA TYR A 231 -20.10 11.08 -17.12
C TYR A 231 -20.36 11.88 -15.86
N ILE A 232 -20.04 11.32 -14.68
CA ILE A 232 -20.29 11.98 -13.41
C ILE A 232 -19.17 12.94 -13.01
N SER A 233 -17.96 12.87 -13.58
CA SER A 233 -16.83 13.73 -13.16
C SER A 233 -17.17 15.22 -13.23
N ALA A 234 -17.89 15.64 -14.27
CA ALA A 234 -18.38 17.01 -14.36
C ALA A 234 -19.36 17.33 -13.23
N VAL A 235 -20.42 16.53 -13.07
CA VAL A 235 -21.47 16.72 -12.06
C VAL A 235 -20.90 16.69 -10.64
N LEU A 236 -20.02 15.73 -10.35
CA LEU A 236 -19.44 15.47 -9.05
C LEU A 236 -18.49 16.60 -8.63
N VAL A 237 -17.71 17.17 -9.55
CA VAL A 237 -16.91 18.36 -9.26
C VAL A 237 -17.79 19.58 -9.00
N TRP A 238 -18.90 19.75 -9.71
CA TRP A 238 -19.86 20.84 -9.44
C TRP A 238 -20.56 20.69 -8.11
N ILE A 239 -21.03 19.48 -7.77
CA ILE A 239 -21.64 19.17 -6.47
C ILE A 239 -20.64 19.46 -5.35
N LEU A 240 -19.40 18.96 -5.48
CA LEU A 240 -18.35 19.25 -4.51
C LEU A 240 -18.15 20.76 -4.32
N THR A 241 -17.97 21.46 -5.44
CA THR A 241 -17.72 22.90 -5.42
C THR A 241 -18.88 23.62 -4.72
N ALA A 242 -20.12 23.23 -5.03
CA ALA A 242 -21.31 23.77 -4.39
C ALA A 242 -21.36 23.45 -2.88
N THR A 243 -21.10 22.21 -2.47
CA THR A 243 -21.11 21.81 -1.06
C THR A 243 -20.08 22.56 -0.24
N VAL A 244 -18.84 22.70 -0.74
CA VAL A 244 -17.77 23.43 -0.04
C VAL A 244 -18.13 24.91 0.10
N VAL A 245 -18.65 25.52 -0.96
CA VAL A 245 -19.08 26.93 -0.95
C VAL A 245 -20.25 27.14 0.01
N LEU A 246 -21.30 26.32 -0.08
CA LEU A 246 -22.48 26.42 0.78
C LEU A 246 -22.13 26.16 2.25
N GLY A 247 -21.29 25.16 2.53
CA GLY A 247 -20.84 24.85 3.89
C GLY A 247 -20.02 26.00 4.50
N SER A 248 -19.11 26.60 3.73
CA SER A 248 -18.30 27.75 4.19
C SER A 248 -19.17 28.99 4.46
N LEU A 249 -20.13 29.26 3.57
CA LEU A 249 -21.09 30.35 3.73
C LEU A 249 -21.97 30.12 4.98
N ALA A 250 -22.56 28.93 5.12
CA ALA A 250 -23.40 28.57 6.26
C ALA A 250 -22.64 28.66 7.59
N GLY A 251 -21.42 28.10 7.68
CA GLY A 251 -20.60 28.16 8.88
C GLY A 251 -20.24 29.59 9.27
N THR A 252 -19.90 30.43 8.29
CA THR A 252 -19.60 31.85 8.53
C THR A 252 -20.85 32.61 8.99
N SER A 253 -22.00 32.37 8.37
CA SER A 253 -23.28 32.98 8.77
C SER A 253 -23.69 32.58 10.19
N ILE A 254 -23.50 31.32 10.58
CA ILE A 254 -23.81 30.84 11.93
C ILE A 254 -22.91 31.52 12.97
N LEU A 255 -21.60 31.64 12.72
CA LEU A 255 -20.67 32.30 13.64
C LEU A 255 -21.01 33.78 13.86
N TRP A 256 -21.36 34.50 12.79
CA TRP A 256 -21.83 35.88 12.89
C TRP A 256 -23.16 36.00 13.63
N TRP A 257 -24.09 35.08 13.38
CA TRP A 257 -25.36 35.04 14.09
C TRP A 257 -25.16 34.81 15.60
N LEU A 258 -24.29 33.85 15.99
CA LEU A 258 -23.96 33.59 17.39
C LEU A 258 -23.32 34.79 18.08
N TYR A 259 -22.40 35.50 17.40
CA TYR A 259 -21.79 36.72 17.93
C TYR A 259 -22.82 37.84 18.15
N ILE A 260 -23.69 38.10 17.16
CA ILE A 260 -24.72 39.14 17.26
C ILE A 260 -25.74 38.79 18.35
N ASN A 261 -26.22 37.55 18.39
CA ASN A 261 -27.19 37.09 19.38
C ASN A 261 -26.61 37.18 20.81
N HIS A 262 -25.36 36.75 21.01
CA HIS A 262 -24.68 36.89 22.29
C HIS A 262 -24.53 38.36 22.70
N ARG A 263 -24.15 39.24 21.77
CA ARG A 263 -23.99 40.68 22.07
C ARG A 263 -25.33 41.36 22.39
N LEU A 264 -26.42 40.99 21.71
CA LEU A 264 -27.75 41.51 22.00
C LEU A 264 -28.23 41.07 23.40
N ASN A 265 -28.05 39.79 23.73
CA ASN A 265 -28.44 39.27 25.05
C ASN A 265 -27.62 39.92 26.18
N VAL A 266 -26.31 40.09 26.01
CA VAL A 266 -25.45 40.78 27.00
C VAL A 266 -25.86 42.25 27.16
N ASN A 267 -26.20 42.95 26.07
CA ASN A 267 -26.68 44.33 26.17
C ASN A 267 -28.03 44.41 26.89
N GLU A 268 -28.91 43.43 26.69
CA GLU A 268 -30.20 43.37 27.36
C GLU A 268 -30.06 43.06 28.86
N THR A 269 -29.20 42.11 29.25
CA THR A 269 -28.94 41.79 30.67
C THR A 269 -28.25 42.95 31.39
N LEU A 270 -27.27 43.60 30.76
CA LEU A 270 -26.58 44.78 31.31
C LEU A 270 -27.54 45.97 31.50
N SER A 271 -28.60 46.08 30.70
CA SER A 271 -29.63 47.11 30.85
C SER A 271 -30.61 46.86 31.99
N LYS A 272 -30.70 45.61 32.49
CA LYS A 272 -31.67 45.19 33.51
C LYS A 272 -31.09 45.09 34.93
N GLU A 273 -29.77 44.96 35.10
CA GLU A 273 -29.12 44.86 36.41
C GLU A 273 -28.36 46.15 36.79
N THR A 274 -29.03 47.05 37.53
CA THR A 274 -28.45 48.31 38.05
C THR A 274 -27.90 48.17 39.47
N THR A 275 -27.27 47.05 39.84
CA THR A 275 -26.67 46.93 41.20
C THR A 275 -25.30 46.26 41.15
N GLU A 276 -24.26 47.10 41.21
CA GLU A 276 -22.85 46.71 41.14
C GLU A 276 -22.44 45.81 42.32
N THR A 277 -22.39 44.50 42.09
CA THR A 277 -21.69 43.54 42.95
C THR A 277 -20.44 43.01 42.24
N LYS A 278 -19.40 42.65 43.01
CA LYS A 278 -18.11 42.16 42.47
C LYS A 278 -18.25 40.90 41.60
N ASP A 279 -19.25 40.07 41.87
CA ASP A 279 -19.54 38.85 41.09
C ASP A 279 -20.11 39.18 39.70
N VAL A 280 -20.98 40.19 39.58
CA VAL A 280 -21.53 40.69 38.31
C VAL A 280 -20.42 41.26 37.40
N LYS A 281 -19.43 41.94 37.97
CA LYS A 281 -18.29 42.46 37.19
C LYS A 281 -17.44 41.33 36.59
N LYS A 282 -17.26 40.23 37.33
CA LYS A 282 -16.49 39.06 36.88
C LYS A 282 -17.23 38.26 35.82
N GLU A 283 -18.55 38.13 35.92
CA GLU A 283 -19.40 37.52 34.89
C GLU A 283 -19.49 38.38 33.62
N ALA A 284 -19.54 39.71 33.76
CA ALA A 284 -19.51 40.64 32.63
C ALA A 284 -18.15 40.63 31.90
N GLU A 285 -17.03 40.57 32.63
CA GLU A 285 -15.68 40.42 32.06
C GLU A 285 -15.55 39.07 31.31
N MET A 286 -16.01 37.96 31.90
CA MET A 286 -16.00 36.64 31.26
C MET A 286 -16.87 36.57 30.00
N SER A 287 -18.06 37.19 30.03
CA SER A 287 -18.95 37.27 28.87
C SER A 287 -18.37 38.13 27.74
N ARG A 288 -17.60 39.17 28.10
CA ARG A 288 -16.93 40.06 27.14
C ARG A 288 -15.75 39.36 26.47
N ASP A 289 -14.97 38.58 27.20
CA ASP A 289 -13.90 37.73 26.66
C ASP A 289 -14.45 36.65 25.71
N TYR A 290 -15.59 36.03 26.06
CA TYR A 290 -16.28 35.08 25.19
C TYR A 290 -16.77 35.75 23.89
N ALA A 291 -17.32 36.97 23.98
CA ALA A 291 -17.73 37.74 22.81
C ALA A 291 -16.54 38.14 21.91
N GLN A 292 -15.39 38.51 22.49
CA GLN A 292 -14.16 38.78 21.75
C GLN A 292 -13.64 37.52 21.04
N THR A 293 -13.71 36.38 21.71
CA THR A 293 -13.30 35.09 21.12
C THR A 293 -14.19 34.72 19.93
N LEU A 294 -15.51 34.84 20.06
CA LEU A 294 -16.46 34.62 18.95
C LEU A 294 -16.23 35.59 17.78
N LEU A 295 -15.92 36.85 18.06
CA LEU A 295 -15.59 37.85 17.03
C LEU A 295 -14.34 37.44 16.24
N VAL A 296 -13.28 37.01 16.93
CA VAL A 296 -12.05 36.53 16.29
C VAL A 296 -12.33 35.33 15.38
N TYR A 297 -13.13 34.35 15.86
CA TYR A 297 -13.51 33.20 15.04
C TYR A 297 -14.39 33.58 13.84
N ALA A 298 -15.33 34.51 13.99
CA ALA A 298 -16.17 34.98 12.89
C ALA A 298 -15.36 35.71 11.81
N ILE A 299 -14.40 36.57 12.21
CA ILE A 299 -13.48 37.25 11.29
C ILE A 299 -12.59 36.23 10.57
N ALA A 300 -11.99 35.29 11.30
CA ALA A 300 -11.16 34.24 10.71
C ALA A 300 -11.95 33.39 9.68
N ALA A 301 -13.19 33.02 10.00
CA ALA A 301 -14.08 32.28 9.10
C ALA A 301 -14.45 33.09 7.84
N THR A 302 -14.68 34.40 7.95
CA THR A 302 -14.91 35.25 6.76
C THR A 302 -13.69 35.33 5.85
N VAL A 303 -12.50 35.54 6.41
CA VAL A 303 -11.25 35.58 5.63
C VAL A 303 -11.02 34.25 4.93
N PHE A 304 -11.22 33.13 5.63
CA PHE A 304 -11.13 31.79 5.05
C PHE A 304 -12.11 31.60 3.89
N THR A 305 -13.38 31.99 4.07
CA THR A 305 -14.41 31.86 3.03
C THR A 305 -14.10 32.69 1.79
N VAL A 306 -13.62 33.92 1.95
CA VAL A 306 -13.21 34.78 0.82
C VAL A 306 -12.03 34.17 0.08
N ILE A 307 -11.00 33.70 0.79
CA ILE A 307 -9.86 33.02 0.18
C ILE A 307 -10.32 31.78 -0.59
N LEU A 308 -11.20 30.97 -0.01
CA LEU A 308 -11.73 29.77 -0.63
C LEU A 308 -12.49 30.10 -1.93
N LEU A 309 -13.34 31.13 -1.93
CA LEU A 309 -14.07 31.57 -3.12
C LEU A 309 -13.12 32.08 -4.22
N LEU A 310 -12.10 32.88 -3.85
CA LEU A 310 -11.09 33.35 -4.80
C LEU A 310 -10.29 32.19 -5.40
N LEU A 311 -9.92 31.20 -4.59
CA LEU A 311 -9.27 29.97 -5.06
C LEU A 311 -10.16 29.21 -6.04
N MET A 312 -11.45 29.02 -5.73
CA MET A 312 -12.39 28.35 -6.63
C MET A 312 -12.56 29.08 -7.97
N LEU A 313 -12.65 30.41 -7.95
CA LEU A 313 -12.73 31.22 -9.17
C LEU A 313 -11.47 31.09 -10.04
N PHE A 314 -10.29 31.14 -9.42
CA PHE A 314 -9.01 30.97 -10.12
C PHE A 314 -8.84 29.56 -10.70
N MET A 315 -9.32 28.55 -9.97
CA MET A 315 -9.19 27.14 -10.34
C MET A 315 -10.25 26.67 -11.35
N ARG A 316 -11.28 27.47 -11.67
CA ARG A 316 -12.34 27.12 -12.63
C ARG A 316 -11.80 26.64 -13.99
N LYS A 317 -10.78 27.33 -14.53
CA LYS A 317 -10.14 26.93 -15.80
C LYS A 317 -9.40 25.59 -15.67
N ARG A 318 -8.84 25.31 -14.49
CA ARG A 318 -8.11 24.06 -14.20
C ARG A 318 -9.07 22.89 -14.04
N VAL A 319 -10.20 23.11 -13.36
CA VAL A 319 -11.30 22.14 -13.23
C VAL A 319 -11.81 21.68 -14.59
N ALA A 320 -11.99 22.60 -15.54
CA ALA A 320 -12.41 22.24 -16.90
C ALA A 320 -11.41 21.29 -17.60
N LEU A 321 -10.11 21.51 -17.43
CA LEU A 321 -9.07 20.61 -17.94
C LEU A 321 -9.13 19.24 -17.27
N THR A 322 -9.29 19.18 -15.95
CA THR A 322 -9.42 17.90 -15.21
C THR A 322 -10.64 17.10 -15.70
N ILE A 323 -11.78 17.76 -15.91
CA ILE A 323 -12.99 17.11 -16.46
C ILE A 323 -12.71 16.56 -17.87
N ALA A 324 -12.04 17.33 -18.73
CA ALA A 324 -11.67 16.86 -20.07
C ALA A 324 -10.72 15.65 -20.02
N LEU A 325 -9.72 15.66 -19.14
CA LEU A 325 -8.82 14.53 -18.93
C LEU A 325 -9.55 13.28 -18.43
N PHE A 326 -10.47 13.43 -17.48
CA PHE A 326 -11.28 12.33 -16.96
C PHE A 326 -12.19 11.75 -18.05
N HIS A 327 -12.72 12.62 -18.91
CA HIS A 327 -13.52 12.19 -20.04
C HIS A 327 -12.70 11.36 -21.05
N VAL A 328 -11.49 11.81 -21.37
CA VAL A 328 -10.57 11.09 -22.25
C VAL A 328 -10.08 9.79 -21.60
N ALA A 329 -9.76 9.79 -20.31
CA ALA A 329 -9.39 8.59 -19.56
C ALA A 329 -10.51 7.52 -19.63
N GLY A 330 -11.77 7.92 -19.48
CA GLY A 330 -12.90 7.02 -19.68
C GLY A 330 -12.97 6.42 -21.10
N LYS A 331 -12.67 7.21 -22.15
CA LYS A 331 -12.57 6.67 -23.52
C LYS A 331 -11.43 5.66 -23.65
N VAL A 332 -10.30 5.87 -22.97
CA VAL A 332 -9.17 4.93 -22.97
C VAL A 332 -9.60 3.58 -22.40
N PHE A 333 -10.30 3.53 -21.26
CA PHE A 333 -10.77 2.27 -20.68
C PHE A 333 -11.78 1.52 -21.56
N ILE A 334 -12.60 2.23 -22.34
CA ILE A 334 -13.53 1.62 -23.29
C ILE A 334 -12.78 0.99 -24.48
N HIS A 335 -11.75 1.67 -25.01
CA HIS A 335 -10.96 1.15 -26.15
C HIS A 335 -9.91 0.12 -25.72
N LEU A 336 -9.46 0.17 -24.46
CA LEU A 336 -8.45 -0.71 -23.90
C LEU A 336 -9.01 -1.46 -22.66
N PRO A 337 -10.04 -2.33 -22.83
CA PRO A 337 -10.72 -2.95 -21.71
C PRO A 337 -9.80 -3.82 -20.85
N LEU A 338 -8.76 -4.42 -21.43
CA LEU A 338 -7.76 -5.20 -20.71
C LEU A 338 -6.99 -4.36 -19.65
N LEU A 339 -7.06 -3.02 -19.66
CA LEU A 339 -6.39 -2.18 -18.64
C LEU A 339 -6.96 -2.47 -17.26
N THR A 340 -8.24 -2.80 -17.19
CA THR A 340 -8.91 -3.16 -15.93
C THR A 340 -8.42 -4.47 -15.35
N LEU A 341 -7.83 -5.37 -16.16
CA LEU A 341 -7.26 -6.64 -15.71
C LEU A 341 -5.85 -6.49 -15.12
N GLN A 342 -5.15 -5.39 -15.45
CA GLN A 342 -3.75 -5.19 -15.06
C GLN A 342 -3.49 -5.30 -13.54
N PRO A 343 -4.32 -4.73 -12.63
CA PRO A 343 -4.12 -4.88 -11.18
C PRO A 343 -4.13 -6.33 -10.71
N PHE A 344 -4.95 -7.19 -11.33
CA PHE A 344 -5.04 -8.61 -10.97
C PHE A 344 -3.77 -9.36 -11.38
N CYS A 345 -3.22 -9.05 -12.55
CA CYS A 345 -1.94 -9.60 -12.97
C CYS A 345 -0.81 -9.20 -12.02
N THR A 346 -0.76 -7.94 -11.59
CA THR A 346 0.23 -7.46 -10.61
C THR A 346 0.04 -8.11 -9.24
N PHE A 347 -1.21 -8.20 -8.77
CA PHE A 347 -1.53 -8.85 -7.49
C PHE A 347 -1.11 -10.31 -7.49
N LEU A 348 -1.41 -11.06 -8.56
CA LEU A 348 -0.98 -12.44 -8.72
C LEU A 348 0.56 -12.55 -8.72
N ALA A 349 1.25 -11.67 -9.43
CA ALA A 349 2.72 -11.65 -9.45
C ALA A 349 3.32 -11.37 -8.06
N LEU A 350 2.78 -10.39 -7.33
CA LEU A 350 3.19 -10.09 -5.95
C LEU A 350 2.89 -11.25 -4.99
N LEU A 351 1.72 -11.88 -5.11
CA LEU A 351 1.33 -13.03 -4.30
C LEU A 351 2.30 -14.20 -4.50
N LEU A 352 2.56 -14.58 -5.75
CA LEU A 352 3.51 -15.65 -6.08
C LEU A 352 4.91 -15.32 -5.56
N PHE A 353 5.36 -14.08 -5.71
CA PHE A 353 6.64 -13.62 -5.19
C PHE A 353 6.70 -13.68 -3.66
N TRP A 354 5.68 -13.21 -2.94
CA TRP A 354 5.63 -13.25 -1.47
C TRP A 354 5.54 -14.67 -0.93
N LEU A 355 4.83 -15.58 -1.61
CA LEU A 355 4.82 -17.00 -1.28
C LEU A 355 6.21 -17.61 -1.42
N TYR A 356 6.88 -17.39 -2.57
CA TYR A 356 8.28 -17.79 -2.78
C TYR A 356 9.19 -17.21 -1.70
N TRP A 357 9.11 -15.91 -1.45
CA TRP A 357 9.98 -15.20 -0.52
C TRP A 357 9.80 -15.73 0.91
N SER A 358 8.55 -15.95 1.33
CA SER A 358 8.22 -16.48 2.67
C SER A 358 8.73 -17.91 2.83
N LEU A 359 8.56 -18.75 1.80
CA LEU A 359 9.07 -20.12 1.79
C LEU A 359 10.60 -20.14 1.97
N VAL A 360 11.32 -19.34 1.19
CA VAL A 360 12.79 -19.23 1.28
C VAL A 360 13.21 -18.70 2.65
N LEU A 361 12.48 -17.74 3.24
CA LEU A 361 12.76 -17.23 4.57
C LEU A 361 12.63 -18.32 5.64
N LEU A 362 11.60 -19.17 5.55
CA LEU A 362 11.41 -20.30 6.46
C LEU A 362 12.53 -21.33 6.33
N PHE A 363 12.96 -21.63 5.10
CA PHE A 363 14.10 -22.53 4.86
C PHE A 363 15.41 -21.92 5.36
N LEU A 364 15.63 -20.62 5.16
CA LEU A 364 16.81 -19.93 5.65
C LEU A 364 16.86 -19.90 7.18
N GLY A 365 15.72 -19.69 7.84
CA GLY A 365 15.59 -19.72 9.30
C GLY A 365 15.96 -21.09 9.92
N THR A 366 15.90 -22.16 9.14
CA THR A 366 16.28 -23.52 9.55
C THR A 366 17.64 -23.97 9.02
N THR A 367 18.33 -23.13 8.24
CA THR A 367 19.64 -23.43 7.62
C THR A 367 20.84 -23.15 8.55
N GLY A 368 20.60 -22.70 9.79
CA GLY A 368 21.63 -22.30 10.75
C GLY A 368 22.80 -23.28 10.90
N ASN A 369 23.92 -22.78 11.41
CA ASN A 369 25.09 -23.59 11.75
C ASN A 369 24.87 -24.29 13.10
N PRO A 370 25.27 -25.56 13.27
CA PRO A 370 25.13 -26.26 14.54
C PRO A 370 26.08 -25.67 15.58
N VAL A 371 25.55 -25.31 16.74
CA VAL A 371 26.29 -24.80 17.90
C VAL A 371 25.82 -25.58 19.12
N GLN A 372 26.76 -26.15 19.88
CA GLN A 372 26.43 -26.82 21.13
C GLN A 372 26.22 -25.79 22.24
N ASN A 373 25.11 -25.89 22.95
CA ASN A 373 24.79 -25.03 24.08
C ASN A 373 25.57 -25.51 25.32
N GLU A 374 26.39 -24.65 25.91
CA GLU A 374 27.25 -24.98 27.06
C GLU A 374 26.46 -25.38 28.32
N GLU A 375 25.23 -24.86 28.50
CA GLU A 375 24.41 -25.15 29.68
C GLU A 375 23.66 -26.49 29.59
N THR A 376 23.26 -26.89 28.38
CA THR A 376 22.38 -28.05 28.17
C THR A 376 23.06 -29.21 27.43
N GLY A 377 24.22 -28.98 26.81
CA GLY A 377 24.92 -29.95 25.96
C GLY A 377 24.21 -30.25 24.64
N LEU A 378 23.09 -29.60 24.34
CA LEU A 378 22.27 -29.83 23.16
C LEU A 378 22.75 -29.00 21.96
N THR A 379 22.50 -29.50 20.75
CA THR A 379 22.85 -28.81 19.49
C THR A 379 21.71 -27.90 19.05
N GLU A 380 21.99 -26.60 18.94
CA GLU A 380 21.09 -25.59 18.39
C GLU A 380 21.62 -25.05 17.06
N PHE A 381 20.73 -24.83 16.10
CA PHE A 381 21.11 -24.19 14.84
C PHE A 381 20.97 -22.68 14.94
N GLN A 382 22.07 -21.95 14.84
CA GLN A 382 22.10 -20.49 14.92
C GLN A 382 22.49 -19.87 13.57
N LEU A 383 21.83 -18.77 13.21
CA LEU A 383 22.21 -17.98 12.02
C LEU A 383 23.39 -17.08 12.38
N THR A 384 24.61 -17.56 12.14
CA THR A 384 25.86 -16.83 12.39
C THR A 384 26.63 -16.57 11.10
N GLY A 385 27.41 -15.48 11.08
CA GLY A 385 28.33 -15.15 10.00
C GLY A 385 27.65 -14.96 8.62
N PRO A 386 28.07 -15.69 7.57
CA PRO A 386 27.55 -15.54 6.20
C PRO A 386 26.02 -15.61 6.06
N LEU A 387 25.36 -16.43 6.89
CA LEU A 387 23.90 -16.62 6.87
C LEU A 387 23.15 -15.35 7.25
N GLN A 388 23.71 -14.50 8.12
CA GLN A 388 23.09 -13.23 8.49
C GLN A 388 23.07 -12.25 7.30
N TYR A 389 24.15 -12.22 6.50
CA TYR A 389 24.19 -11.41 5.29
C TYR A 389 23.20 -11.90 4.24
N MET A 390 23.01 -13.22 4.11
CA MET A 390 21.96 -13.79 3.24
C MET A 390 20.55 -13.37 3.69
N THR A 391 20.27 -13.34 5.00
CA THR A 391 18.98 -12.88 5.53
C THR A 391 18.73 -11.41 5.20
N TRP A 392 19.73 -10.53 5.38
CA TRP A 392 19.61 -9.13 5.02
C TRP A 392 19.44 -8.93 3.51
N TYR A 393 20.19 -9.67 2.70
CA TYR A 393 20.06 -9.67 1.25
C TYR A 393 18.64 -10.09 0.81
N HIS A 394 18.11 -11.17 1.40
CA HIS A 394 16.74 -11.64 1.15
C HIS A 394 15.70 -10.60 1.56
N ALA A 395 15.90 -9.93 2.70
CA ALA A 395 15.02 -8.84 3.17
C ALA A 395 15.02 -7.62 2.24
N VAL A 396 16.19 -7.22 1.72
CA VAL A 396 16.27 -6.17 0.68
C VAL A 396 15.55 -6.62 -0.59
N GLY A 397 15.66 -7.90 -0.95
CA GLY A 397 14.96 -8.48 -2.09
C GLY A 397 13.45 -8.39 -2.01
N LEU A 398 12.85 -8.52 -0.81
CA LEU A 398 11.41 -8.32 -0.61
C LEU A 398 10.96 -6.96 -1.12
N ILE A 399 11.69 -5.91 -0.75
CA ILE A 399 11.32 -4.53 -1.08
C ILE A 399 11.62 -4.25 -2.56
N TRP A 400 12.85 -4.54 -3.02
CA TRP A 400 13.24 -4.17 -4.39
C TRP A 400 12.44 -4.89 -5.45
N ILE A 401 12.19 -6.20 -5.30
CA ILE A 401 11.43 -6.98 -6.28
C ILE A 401 9.94 -6.59 -6.23
N SER A 402 9.38 -6.30 -5.06
CA SER A 402 7.99 -5.79 -4.97
C SER A 402 7.85 -4.45 -5.69
N GLU A 403 8.77 -3.50 -5.46
CA GLU A 403 8.78 -2.21 -6.17
C GLU A 403 9.01 -2.39 -7.68
N PHE A 404 9.83 -3.36 -8.08
CA PHE A 404 10.04 -3.69 -9.49
C PHE A 404 8.76 -4.21 -10.16
N ILE A 405 8.01 -5.10 -9.50
CA ILE A 405 6.73 -5.62 -10.01
C ILE A 405 5.71 -4.48 -10.16
N LEU A 406 5.61 -3.58 -9.17
CA LEU A 406 4.75 -2.40 -9.24
C LEU A 406 5.18 -1.43 -10.36
N ALA A 407 6.48 -1.20 -10.52
CA ALA A 407 7.01 -0.35 -11.58
C ALA A 407 6.80 -0.95 -12.99
N CYS A 408 6.83 -2.28 -13.13
CA CYS A 408 6.43 -2.96 -14.36
C CYS A 408 4.97 -2.68 -14.73
N GLN A 409 4.05 -2.66 -13.76
CA GLN A 409 2.66 -2.24 -13.99
C GLN A 409 2.61 -0.79 -14.49
N GLN A 410 3.29 0.13 -13.80
CA GLN A 410 3.30 1.55 -14.16
C GLN A 410 3.80 1.79 -15.61
N MET A 411 4.92 1.18 -15.98
CA MET A 411 5.47 1.26 -17.34
C MET A 411 4.54 0.61 -18.37
N THR A 412 3.92 -0.53 -18.05
CA THR A 412 2.98 -1.23 -18.95
C THR A 412 1.77 -0.36 -19.26
N VAL A 413 1.13 0.19 -18.23
CA VAL A 413 -0.03 1.09 -18.37
C VAL A 413 0.36 2.34 -19.12
N ALA A 414 1.48 2.97 -18.76
CA ALA A 414 1.97 4.16 -19.43
C ALA A 414 2.21 3.90 -20.93
N GLY A 415 2.85 2.79 -21.29
CA GLY A 415 3.07 2.45 -22.70
C GLY A 415 1.80 2.17 -23.49
N ALA A 416 0.76 1.59 -22.87
CA ALA A 416 -0.53 1.38 -23.52
C ALA A 416 -1.26 2.71 -23.77
N VAL A 417 -1.31 3.59 -22.76
CA VAL A 417 -1.92 4.92 -22.84
C VAL A 417 -1.19 5.81 -23.85
N VAL A 418 0.14 5.82 -23.83
CA VAL A 418 0.99 6.55 -24.80
C VAL A 418 0.73 6.07 -26.23
N THR A 419 0.65 4.75 -26.44
CA THR A 419 0.32 4.18 -27.76
C THR A 419 -1.05 4.65 -28.22
N TYR A 420 -2.05 4.60 -27.33
CA TYR A 420 -3.39 5.11 -27.65
C TYR A 420 -3.40 6.61 -27.96
N TYR A 421 -2.69 7.42 -27.18
CA TYR A 421 -2.67 8.88 -27.33
C TYR A 421 -2.06 9.31 -28.66
N PHE A 422 -0.84 8.83 -28.97
CA PHE A 422 -0.08 9.27 -30.14
C PHE A 422 -0.42 8.53 -31.45
N THR A 423 -1.32 7.54 -31.41
CA THR A 423 -1.86 6.94 -32.64
C THR A 423 -3.06 7.75 -33.13
N ARG A 424 -2.92 8.48 -34.25
CA ARG A 424 -4.02 9.31 -34.80
C ARG A 424 -5.24 8.48 -35.20
N ASP A 425 -5.02 7.48 -36.07
CA ASP A 425 -6.06 6.56 -36.54
C ASP A 425 -6.16 5.36 -35.58
N LYS A 426 -7.23 5.32 -34.79
CA LYS A 426 -7.44 4.27 -33.78
C LYS A 426 -7.61 2.87 -34.39
N ASN A 427 -7.89 2.76 -35.69
CA ASN A 427 -7.93 1.47 -36.38
C ASN A 427 -6.54 0.86 -36.58
N LYS A 428 -5.47 1.67 -36.49
CA LYS A 428 -4.06 1.21 -36.57
C LYS A 428 -3.48 0.79 -35.22
N LEU A 429 -4.28 0.78 -34.17
CA LEU A 429 -3.84 0.27 -32.88
C LEU A 429 -3.54 -1.23 -32.98
N PRO A 430 -2.50 -1.74 -32.30
CA PRO A 430 -2.26 -3.18 -32.23
C PRO A 430 -3.47 -3.88 -31.58
N VAL A 431 -3.73 -5.14 -31.97
CA VAL A 431 -4.91 -5.92 -31.53
C VAL A 431 -5.06 -5.93 -30.01
N THR A 432 -3.94 -6.02 -29.28
CA THR A 432 -3.90 -5.91 -27.82
C THR A 432 -2.81 -4.91 -27.38
N PRO A 433 -3.14 -3.61 -27.22
CA PRO A 433 -2.14 -2.57 -26.91
C PRO A 433 -1.41 -2.78 -25.59
N ILE A 434 -2.04 -3.46 -24.62
CA ILE A 434 -1.40 -3.82 -23.36
C ILE A 434 -0.36 -4.90 -23.55
N LEU A 435 -0.69 -5.97 -24.27
CA LEU A 435 0.28 -7.04 -24.52
C LEU A 435 1.46 -6.50 -25.33
N SER A 436 1.19 -5.66 -26.33
CA SER A 436 2.25 -4.92 -27.04
C SER A 436 3.10 -4.08 -26.08
N SER A 437 2.48 -3.42 -25.09
CA SER A 437 3.19 -2.67 -24.05
C SER A 437 4.06 -3.55 -23.15
N VAL A 438 3.54 -4.68 -22.69
CA VAL A 438 4.29 -5.68 -21.90
C VAL A 438 5.48 -6.20 -22.70
N LEU A 439 5.30 -6.56 -23.97
CA LEU A 439 6.39 -7.03 -24.83
C LEU A 439 7.47 -5.98 -25.03
N ARG A 440 7.10 -4.70 -25.18
CA ARG A 440 8.07 -3.59 -25.25
C ARG A 440 8.80 -3.39 -23.92
N LEU A 441 8.10 -3.47 -22.79
CA LEU A 441 8.72 -3.44 -21.46
C LEU A 441 9.78 -4.54 -21.35
N MET A 442 9.39 -5.79 -21.62
CA MET A 442 10.28 -6.95 -21.52
C MET A 442 11.48 -6.87 -22.47
N ARG A 443 11.28 -6.33 -23.68
CA ARG A 443 12.34 -6.28 -24.69
C ARG A 443 13.29 -5.09 -24.52
N TYR A 444 12.81 -3.94 -24.06
CA TYR A 444 13.58 -2.69 -24.13
C TYR A 444 13.79 -1.99 -22.78
N HIS A 445 12.85 -2.08 -21.83
CA HIS A 445 12.76 -1.12 -20.72
C HIS A 445 12.92 -1.71 -19.31
N LEU A 446 13.25 -3.00 -19.17
CA LEU A 446 13.47 -3.63 -17.87
C LEU A 446 14.57 -2.91 -17.05
N GLY A 447 15.61 -2.40 -17.69
CA GLY A 447 16.67 -1.65 -17.02
C GLY A 447 16.18 -0.33 -16.41
N THR A 448 15.35 0.42 -17.14
CA THR A 448 14.73 1.66 -16.65
C THR A 448 13.82 1.40 -15.46
N VAL A 449 13.03 0.33 -15.52
CA VAL A 449 12.14 -0.10 -14.43
C VAL A 449 12.94 -0.54 -13.20
N ALA A 450 13.99 -1.34 -13.39
CA ALA A 450 14.90 -1.76 -12.31
C ALA A 450 15.57 -0.58 -11.61
N LYS A 451 16.03 0.40 -12.38
CA LYS A 451 16.64 1.62 -11.84
C LYS A 451 15.64 2.46 -11.06
N GLY A 452 14.45 2.70 -11.60
CA GLY A 452 13.42 3.49 -10.92
C GLY A 452 12.94 2.81 -9.62
N SER A 453 12.68 1.51 -9.64
CA SER A 453 12.28 0.75 -8.44
C SER A 453 13.38 0.70 -7.37
N PHE A 454 14.65 0.67 -7.79
CA PHE A 454 15.78 0.72 -6.86
C PHE A 454 15.88 2.06 -6.13
N ILE A 455 15.66 3.19 -6.83
CA ILE A 455 15.69 4.53 -6.23
C ILE A 455 14.63 4.66 -5.13
N ILE A 456 13.42 4.13 -5.35
CA ILE A 456 12.38 4.08 -4.32
C ILE A 456 12.84 3.21 -3.14
N THR A 457 13.42 2.04 -3.44
CA THR A 457 13.91 1.10 -2.43
C THR A 457 14.97 1.72 -1.51
N LEU A 458 15.88 2.54 -2.06
CA LEU A 458 16.90 3.27 -1.30
C LEU A 458 16.34 4.24 -0.25
N VAL A 459 15.15 4.79 -0.48
CA VAL A 459 14.48 5.69 0.49
C VAL A 459 13.57 4.91 1.43
N LYS A 460 12.94 3.85 0.91
CA LYS A 460 12.00 3.01 1.66
C LYS A 460 12.67 2.22 2.77
N ILE A 461 13.87 1.66 2.54
CA ILE A 461 14.62 0.91 3.56
C ILE A 461 14.97 1.77 4.79
N PRO A 462 15.64 2.94 4.65
CA PRO A 462 15.91 3.82 5.78
C PRO A 462 14.65 4.25 6.52
N ARG A 463 13.55 4.53 5.80
CA ARG A 463 12.27 4.90 6.41
C ARG A 463 11.73 3.78 7.29
N LEU A 464 11.72 2.54 6.79
CA LEU A 464 11.28 1.38 7.56
C LEU A 464 12.17 1.14 8.79
N PHE A 465 13.49 1.28 8.63
CA PHE A 465 14.43 1.17 9.74
C PHE A 465 14.18 2.23 10.82
N LEU A 466 14.03 3.51 10.44
CA LEU A 466 13.71 4.58 11.39
C LEU A 466 12.35 4.39 12.08
N MET A 467 11.34 3.87 11.36
CA MET A 467 10.06 3.51 11.96
C MET A 467 10.22 2.37 12.98
N TYR A 468 11.03 1.36 12.69
CA TYR A 468 11.34 0.29 13.63
C TYR A 468 12.05 0.83 14.88
N VAL A 469 13.09 1.64 14.72
CA VAL A 469 13.82 2.27 15.83
C VAL A 469 12.89 3.15 16.67
N HIS A 470 12.05 3.97 16.05
CA HIS A 470 11.08 4.81 16.78
C HIS A 470 10.11 3.97 17.62
N ASN A 471 9.62 2.85 17.09
CA ASN A 471 8.75 1.94 17.83
C ASN A 471 9.48 1.26 19.00
N GLN A 472 10.75 0.90 18.83
CA GLN A 472 11.57 0.30 19.90
C GLN A 472 11.92 1.29 21.01
N LEU A 473 12.12 2.56 20.67
CA LEU A 473 12.45 3.63 21.63
C LEU A 473 11.21 4.28 22.26
N LYS A 474 10.00 3.86 21.86
CA LYS A 474 8.74 4.41 22.36
C LYS A 474 8.65 4.21 23.88
N GLY A 475 8.66 5.32 24.61
CA GLY A 475 8.62 5.33 26.09
C GLY A 475 10.00 5.41 26.78
N LYS A 476 11.11 5.29 26.03
CA LYS A 476 12.49 5.37 26.55
C LYS A 476 13.29 6.55 26.00
N GLU A 477 12.75 7.30 25.04
CA GLU A 477 13.40 8.42 24.36
C GLU A 477 13.11 9.80 25.00
N ASN A 478 14.10 10.69 24.98
CA ASN A 478 13.93 12.10 25.32
C ASN A 478 13.16 12.85 24.22
N ALA A 479 12.56 14.01 24.56
CA ALA A 479 11.71 14.79 23.65
C ALA A 479 12.41 15.18 22.33
N CYS A 480 13.71 15.50 22.37
CA CYS A 480 14.50 15.85 21.18
C CYS A 480 14.63 14.66 20.21
N ALA A 481 15.00 13.47 20.71
CA ALA A 481 15.14 12.26 19.88
C ALA A 481 13.80 11.88 19.23
N ARG A 482 12.69 11.98 19.98
CA ARG A 482 11.32 11.79 19.46
C ARG A 482 11.01 12.73 18.30
N CYS A 483 11.31 14.02 18.48
CA CYS A 483 11.05 15.05 17.48
C CYS A 483 11.88 14.80 16.20
N MET A 484 13.18 14.52 16.35
CA MET A 484 14.07 14.23 15.22
C MET A 484 13.63 12.99 14.45
N LEU A 485 13.33 11.88 15.14
CA LEU A 485 12.87 10.64 14.49
C LEU A 485 11.58 10.87 13.70
N LYS A 486 10.57 11.52 14.30
CA LYS A 486 9.32 11.85 13.61
C LYS A 486 9.54 12.74 12.40
N THR A 487 10.42 13.74 12.51
CA THR A 487 10.75 14.65 11.40
C THR A 487 11.43 13.90 10.26
N CYS A 488 12.45 13.09 10.55
CA CYS A 488 13.14 12.30 9.52
C CYS A 488 12.20 11.28 8.84
N ILE A 489 11.34 10.60 9.60
CA ILE A 489 10.33 9.68 9.05
C ILE A 489 9.38 10.43 8.11
N CYS A 490 8.92 11.62 8.50
CA CYS A 490 8.07 12.47 7.67
C CYS A 490 8.79 12.91 6.38
N CYS A 491 10.04 13.38 6.47
CA CYS A 491 10.83 13.78 5.31
C CYS A 491 11.06 12.62 4.33
N LEU A 492 11.38 11.43 4.83
CA LEU A 492 11.55 10.24 3.98
C LEU A 492 10.22 9.79 3.37
N TRP A 493 9.10 9.91 4.09
CA TRP A 493 7.77 9.66 3.53
C TRP A 493 7.45 10.62 2.38
N CYS A 494 7.69 11.91 2.57
CA CYS A 494 7.52 12.93 1.53
C CYS A 494 8.44 12.67 0.32
N LEU A 495 9.71 12.31 0.57
CA LEU A 495 10.66 11.98 -0.49
C LEU A 495 10.21 10.74 -1.27
N GLU A 496 9.77 9.68 -0.59
CA GLU A 496 9.21 8.48 -1.21
C GLU A 496 8.00 8.82 -2.10
N LYS A 497 7.11 9.69 -1.64
CA LYS A 497 5.96 10.14 -2.44
C LYS A 497 6.38 10.94 -3.67
N CYS A 498 7.32 11.86 -3.51
CA CYS A 498 7.88 12.63 -4.63
C CYS A 498 8.56 11.72 -5.66
N LEU A 499 9.35 10.74 -5.20
CA LEU A 499 10.02 9.77 -6.06
C LEU A 499 9.04 8.85 -6.79
N ASN A 500 7.97 8.41 -6.13
CA ASN A 500 6.91 7.65 -6.79
C ASN A 500 6.25 8.45 -7.93
N TYR A 501 5.93 9.72 -7.66
CA TYR A 501 5.37 10.62 -8.67
C TYR A 501 6.36 10.86 -9.83
N LEU A 502 7.63 11.12 -9.52
CA LEU A 502 8.67 11.30 -10.53
C LEU A 502 8.87 10.04 -11.38
N ASN A 503 8.92 8.86 -10.75
CA ASN A 503 9.08 7.57 -11.44
C ASN A 503 7.94 7.33 -12.42
N GLN A 504 6.69 7.53 -11.99
CA GLN A 504 5.52 7.37 -12.85
C GLN A 504 5.62 8.21 -14.13
N ASN A 505 6.00 9.49 -13.97
CA ASN A 505 6.16 10.42 -15.08
C ASN A 505 7.40 10.10 -15.93
N ALA A 506 8.49 9.62 -15.33
CA ALA A 506 9.69 9.17 -16.03
C ALA A 506 9.39 7.93 -16.90
N TYR A 507 8.58 6.98 -16.42
CA TYR A 507 8.16 5.82 -17.20
C TYR A 507 7.28 6.23 -18.38
N ALA A 508 6.35 7.17 -18.18
CA ALA A 508 5.54 7.72 -19.26
C ALA A 508 6.40 8.43 -20.33
N ALA A 509 7.34 9.29 -19.93
CA ALA A 509 8.27 9.92 -20.87
C ALA A 509 9.17 8.89 -21.60
N THR A 510 9.62 7.85 -20.90
CA THR A 510 10.36 6.73 -21.50
C THR A 510 9.50 6.00 -22.53
N ALA A 511 8.23 5.75 -22.23
CA ALA A 511 7.32 5.08 -23.15
C ALA A 511 7.08 5.91 -24.44
N ILE A 512 7.20 7.24 -24.39
CA ILE A 512 7.06 8.11 -25.56
C ILE A 512 8.31 8.07 -26.44
N ASN A 513 9.50 8.34 -25.87
CA ASN A 513 10.74 8.58 -26.62
C ASN A 513 11.80 7.47 -26.52
N SER A 514 11.55 6.39 -25.78
CA SER A 514 12.48 5.28 -25.59
C SER A 514 13.84 5.69 -24.97
N THR A 515 13.83 6.60 -23.99
CA THR A 515 15.04 7.16 -23.36
C THR A 515 15.36 6.57 -21.98
N SER A 516 16.62 6.69 -21.54
CA SER A 516 17.03 6.25 -20.19
C SER A 516 16.26 6.96 -19.08
N PHE A 517 16.12 6.31 -17.93
CA PHE A 517 15.35 6.79 -16.76
C PHE A 517 15.68 8.24 -16.39
N CYS A 518 16.97 8.57 -16.28
CA CYS A 518 17.40 9.90 -15.82
C CYS A 518 17.03 11.00 -16.81
N THR A 519 17.19 10.72 -18.11
CA THR A 519 16.79 11.63 -19.19
C THR A 519 15.29 11.85 -19.15
N SER A 520 14.52 10.76 -19.11
CA SER A 520 13.06 10.80 -19.08
C SER A 520 12.52 11.49 -17.83
N ALA A 521 13.10 11.22 -16.66
CA ALA A 521 12.73 11.85 -15.39
C ALA A 521 12.98 13.36 -15.43
N ARG A 522 14.14 13.78 -15.95
CA ARG A 522 14.47 15.21 -16.11
C ARG A 522 13.50 15.90 -17.05
N ASP A 523 13.25 15.32 -18.22
CA ASP A 523 12.38 15.92 -19.24
C ASP A 523 10.95 16.06 -18.72
N ALA A 524 10.41 15.01 -18.10
CA ALA A 524 9.09 15.02 -17.49
C ALA A 524 9.00 16.06 -16.35
N PHE A 525 10.01 16.10 -15.46
CA PHE A 525 10.03 17.06 -14.37
C PHE A 525 10.03 18.51 -14.85
N VAL A 526 10.84 18.85 -15.86
CA VAL A 526 10.89 20.20 -16.45
C VAL A 526 9.52 20.59 -17.02
N ILE A 527 8.87 19.71 -17.77
CA ILE A 527 7.55 19.97 -18.36
C ILE A 527 6.49 20.19 -17.27
N LEU A 528 6.52 19.39 -16.20
CA LEU A 528 5.55 19.48 -15.10
C LEU A 528 5.75 20.74 -14.27
N VAL A 529 6.99 21.11 -13.94
CA VAL A 529 7.29 22.29 -13.12
C VAL A 529 6.98 23.60 -13.85
N GLU A 530 7.21 23.68 -15.17
CA GLU A 530 6.79 24.84 -16.00
C GLU A 530 5.29 25.15 -15.87
N ASN A 531 4.47 24.15 -15.51
CA ASN A 531 3.04 24.28 -15.32
C ASN A 531 2.58 23.79 -13.93
N ALA A 532 3.40 23.96 -12.88
CA ALA A 532 3.17 23.37 -11.56
C ALA A 532 1.76 23.62 -10.98
N LEU A 533 1.20 24.83 -11.14
CA LEU A 533 -0.16 25.13 -10.70
C LEU A 533 -1.24 24.31 -11.43
N ARG A 534 -1.03 23.96 -12.71
CA ARG A 534 -1.93 23.06 -13.45
C ARG A 534 -1.83 21.65 -12.89
N VAL A 535 -0.62 21.18 -12.66
CA VAL A 535 -0.36 19.84 -12.11
C VAL A 535 -1.01 19.69 -10.74
N ALA A 536 -0.73 20.64 -9.83
CA ALA A 536 -1.28 20.62 -8.47
C ALA A 536 -2.81 20.65 -8.46
N ALA A 537 -3.43 21.43 -9.34
CA ALA A 537 -4.88 21.49 -9.48
C ALA A 537 -5.48 20.15 -9.93
N ILE A 538 -4.86 19.52 -10.92
CA ILE A 538 -5.34 18.25 -11.50
C ILE A 538 -5.24 17.13 -10.46
N ASN A 539 -4.09 17.02 -9.78
CA ASN A 539 -3.90 16.01 -8.75
C ASN A 539 -4.87 16.25 -7.58
N ALA A 540 -5.00 17.48 -7.07
CA ALA A 540 -5.90 17.76 -5.96
C ALA A 540 -7.38 17.47 -6.26
N VAL A 541 -7.87 17.90 -7.43
CA VAL A 541 -9.26 17.61 -7.85
C VAL A 541 -9.42 16.12 -8.14
N GLY A 542 -8.46 15.51 -8.83
CA GLY A 542 -8.53 14.10 -9.20
C GLY A 542 -8.54 13.18 -7.99
N ASP A 543 -7.61 13.38 -7.05
CA ASP A 543 -7.51 12.64 -5.80
C ASP A 543 -8.81 12.73 -5.01
N PHE A 544 -9.40 13.93 -4.95
CA PHE A 544 -10.67 14.13 -4.28
C PHE A 544 -11.81 13.34 -4.94
N VAL A 545 -11.95 13.42 -6.28
CA VAL A 545 -13.02 12.71 -7.01
C VAL A 545 -12.87 11.19 -6.83
N LEU A 546 -11.64 10.68 -6.94
CA LEU A 546 -11.35 9.26 -6.74
C LEU A 546 -11.56 8.83 -5.29
N PHE A 547 -11.25 9.70 -4.31
CA PHE A 547 -11.57 9.45 -2.91
C PHE A 547 -13.07 9.34 -2.67
N LEU A 548 -13.88 10.27 -3.20
CA LEU A 548 -15.34 10.19 -3.08
C LEU A 548 -15.88 8.90 -3.73
N GLY A 549 -15.30 8.49 -4.85
CA GLY A 549 -15.59 7.22 -5.49
C GLY A 549 -15.37 6.01 -4.57
N LYS A 550 -14.24 5.97 -3.84
CA LYS A 550 -13.95 4.92 -2.84
C LYS A 550 -15.01 4.90 -1.74
N ILE A 551 -15.36 6.08 -1.21
CA ILE A 551 -16.38 6.20 -0.17
C ILE A 551 -17.74 5.70 -0.67
N LEU A 552 -18.16 6.07 -1.89
CA LEU A 552 -19.43 5.64 -2.48
C LEU A 552 -19.53 4.12 -2.61
N ILE A 553 -18.47 3.46 -3.06
CA ILE A 553 -18.42 1.98 -3.18
C ILE A 553 -18.52 1.34 -1.81
N VAL A 554 -17.75 1.82 -0.83
CA VAL A 554 -17.74 1.28 0.53
C VAL A 554 -19.10 1.48 1.19
N THR A 555 -19.71 2.66 1.12
CA THR A 555 -21.01 2.93 1.75
C THR A 555 -22.14 2.16 1.10
N SER A 556 -22.14 2.02 -0.23
CA SER A 556 -23.15 1.25 -0.97
C SER A 556 -23.04 -0.24 -0.66
N THR A 557 -21.82 -0.78 -0.59
CA THR A 557 -21.56 -2.18 -0.19
C THR A 557 -21.91 -2.40 1.29
N ALA A 558 -21.58 -1.44 2.16
CA ALA A 558 -21.92 -1.49 3.57
C ALA A 558 -23.42 -1.47 3.80
N PHE A 559 -24.16 -0.62 3.06
CA PHE A 559 -25.61 -0.55 3.13
C PHE A 559 -26.25 -1.87 2.70
N ALA A 560 -25.83 -2.44 1.56
CA ALA A 560 -26.27 -3.75 1.13
C ALA A 560 -25.90 -4.84 2.16
N GLY A 561 -24.71 -4.76 2.75
CA GLY A 561 -24.24 -5.66 3.79
C GLY A 561 -25.08 -5.60 5.06
N VAL A 562 -25.44 -4.40 5.53
CA VAL A 562 -26.35 -4.23 6.67
C VAL A 562 -27.70 -4.85 6.35
N LEU A 563 -28.28 -4.61 5.17
CA LEU A 563 -29.58 -5.20 4.81
C LEU A 563 -29.54 -6.72 4.75
N LEU A 564 -28.52 -7.31 4.15
CA LEU A 564 -28.40 -8.77 3.97
C LEU A 564 -28.01 -9.50 5.27
N LEU A 565 -27.08 -8.94 6.04
CA LEU A 565 -26.60 -9.55 7.28
C LEU A 565 -27.58 -9.34 8.45
N ASN A 566 -28.28 -8.20 8.52
CA ASN A 566 -29.27 -7.94 9.56
C ASN A 566 -30.58 -8.74 9.35
N TYR A 567 -30.89 -9.13 8.11
CA TYR A 567 -32.06 -9.97 7.82
C TYR A 567 -31.92 -11.38 8.41
N GLN A 568 -30.69 -11.91 8.50
CA GLN A 568 -30.41 -13.20 9.11
C GLN A 568 -30.00 -13.02 10.58
N ARG A 569 -31.01 -12.92 11.47
CA ARG A 569 -30.86 -12.66 12.91
C ARG A 569 -30.06 -13.73 13.70
N ASP A 570 -29.63 -14.81 13.05
CA ASP A 570 -28.89 -15.91 13.67
C ASP A 570 -27.40 -15.59 13.90
N TYR A 571 -26.86 -14.54 13.26
CA TYR A 571 -25.49 -14.10 13.46
C TYR A 571 -25.41 -13.09 14.60
N ALA A 572 -25.19 -13.57 15.83
CA ALA A 572 -25.08 -12.74 17.03
C ALA A 572 -23.98 -11.64 16.98
N GLU A 573 -23.17 -11.56 15.92
CA GLU A 573 -22.12 -10.54 15.71
C GLU A 573 -21.93 -10.22 14.19
N TRP A 574 -22.94 -9.68 13.50
CA TRP A 574 -22.87 -9.32 12.07
C TRP A 574 -21.93 -8.14 11.72
N VAL A 575 -21.46 -7.41 12.74
CA VAL A 575 -20.61 -6.23 12.59
C VAL A 575 -19.24 -6.59 12.02
N LEU A 576 -18.63 -7.70 12.43
CA LEU A 576 -17.31 -8.08 11.91
C LEU A 576 -17.35 -8.49 10.42
N PRO A 577 -18.24 -9.40 9.97
CA PRO A 577 -18.41 -9.67 8.54
C PRO A 577 -18.59 -8.39 7.73
N LEU A 578 -19.35 -7.42 8.24
CA LEU A 578 -19.52 -6.11 7.62
C LEU A 578 -18.20 -5.32 7.56
N ILE A 579 -17.41 -5.28 8.63
CA ILE A 579 -16.09 -4.63 8.63
C ILE A 579 -15.15 -5.28 7.60
N ILE A 580 -15.14 -6.62 7.52
CA ILE A 580 -14.31 -7.37 6.56
C ILE A 580 -14.73 -7.02 5.13
N VAL A 581 -16.04 -7.00 4.85
CA VAL A 581 -16.59 -6.61 3.54
C VAL A 581 -16.25 -5.16 3.22
N CYS A 582 -16.37 -4.23 4.16
CA CYS A 582 -16.02 -2.82 3.97
C CYS A 582 -14.52 -2.64 3.69
N LEU A 583 -13.66 -3.37 4.39
CA LEU A 583 -12.22 -3.36 4.16
C LEU A 583 -11.90 -3.89 2.77
N PHE A 584 -12.50 -5.02 2.38
CA PHE A 584 -12.33 -5.58 1.04
C PHE A 584 -12.84 -4.63 -0.05
N ALA A 585 -14.03 -4.04 0.14
CA ALA A 585 -14.60 -3.08 -0.79
C ALA A 585 -13.70 -1.85 -0.96
N PHE A 586 -13.10 -1.35 0.13
CA PHE A 586 -12.14 -0.26 0.07
C PHE A 586 -10.89 -0.65 -0.72
N LEU A 587 -10.34 -1.85 -0.48
CA LEU A 587 -9.16 -2.35 -1.20
C LEU A 587 -9.43 -2.49 -2.70
N VAL A 588 -10.57 -3.09 -3.07
CA VAL A 588 -10.98 -3.26 -4.47
C VAL A 588 -11.17 -1.89 -5.14
N ALA A 589 -11.92 -0.98 -4.48
CA ALA A 589 -12.09 0.38 -4.97
C ALA A 589 -10.75 1.10 -5.14
N HIS A 590 -9.83 0.94 -4.19
CA HIS A 590 -8.49 1.51 -4.26
C HIS A 590 -7.70 0.99 -5.47
N CYS A 591 -7.71 -0.32 -5.72
CA CYS A 591 -7.01 -0.93 -6.85
C CYS A 591 -7.49 -0.39 -8.20
N PHE A 592 -8.81 -0.36 -8.42
CA PHE A 592 -9.40 0.10 -9.69
C PHE A 592 -9.26 1.61 -9.90
N LEU A 593 -9.52 2.41 -8.85
CA LEU A 593 -9.44 3.86 -8.95
C LEU A 593 -7.99 4.37 -9.03
N SER A 594 -7.03 3.66 -8.42
CA SER A 594 -5.60 3.96 -8.59
C SER A 594 -5.13 3.71 -10.03
N MET A 595 -5.66 2.69 -10.73
CA MET A 595 -5.41 2.54 -12.16
C MET A 595 -5.94 3.72 -12.98
N PHE A 596 -7.12 4.23 -12.63
CA PHE A 596 -7.67 5.41 -13.29
C PHE A 596 -6.78 6.63 -13.08
N GLU A 597 -6.27 6.85 -11.86
CA GLU A 597 -5.29 7.88 -11.51
C GLU A 597 -4.06 7.83 -12.40
N ILE A 598 -3.44 6.65 -12.53
CA ILE A 598 -2.26 6.41 -13.38
C ILE A 598 -2.55 6.79 -14.85
N VAL A 599 -3.73 6.42 -15.38
CA VAL A 599 -4.11 6.76 -16.76
C VAL A 599 -4.26 8.26 -16.95
N VAL A 600 -4.88 8.97 -16.00
CA VAL A 600 -5.03 10.42 -16.04
C VAL A 600 -3.67 11.11 -16.01
N ASP A 601 -2.76 10.68 -15.15
CA ASP A 601 -1.40 11.26 -15.04
C ASP A 601 -0.62 11.12 -16.35
N VAL A 602 -0.67 9.93 -16.96
CA VAL A 602 0.00 9.68 -18.25
C VAL A 602 -0.63 10.52 -19.36
N LEU A 603 -1.96 10.60 -19.42
CA LEU A 603 -2.66 11.45 -20.39
C LEU A 603 -2.31 12.92 -20.21
N PHE A 604 -2.20 13.39 -18.98
CA PHE A 604 -1.82 14.75 -18.67
C PHE A 604 -0.40 15.06 -19.15
N LEU A 605 0.56 14.16 -18.90
CA LEU A 605 1.93 14.34 -19.40
C LEU A 605 1.95 14.34 -20.94
N CYS A 606 1.22 13.42 -21.59
CA CYS A 606 1.10 13.40 -23.05
C CYS A 606 0.52 14.72 -23.59
N PHE A 607 -0.53 15.25 -22.95
CA PHE A 607 -1.13 16.54 -23.27
C PHE A 607 -0.17 17.71 -23.08
N ALA A 608 0.59 17.74 -21.99
CA ALA A 608 1.59 18.78 -21.75
C ALA A 608 2.70 18.75 -22.81
N ILE A 609 3.12 17.58 -23.26
CA ILE A 609 4.10 17.40 -24.34
C ILE A 609 3.50 17.84 -25.68
N ASP A 610 2.31 17.35 -26.02
CA ASP A 610 1.63 17.67 -27.28
C ASP A 610 1.42 19.18 -27.43
N THR A 611 0.97 19.85 -26.36
CA THR A 611 0.80 21.32 -26.36
C THR A 611 2.09 22.12 -26.39
N LYS A 612 3.22 21.52 -26.01
CA LYS A 612 4.54 22.17 -26.02
C LYS A 612 5.22 22.10 -27.38
N TYR A 613 5.05 21.00 -28.10
CA TYR A 613 5.76 20.74 -29.36
C TYR A 613 4.90 20.86 -30.61
N ASN A 614 3.58 20.72 -30.49
CA ASN A 614 2.64 20.91 -31.58
C ASN A 614 1.83 22.20 -31.36
N ASP A 615 1.48 22.89 -32.45
CA ASP A 615 0.77 24.16 -32.41
C ASP A 615 -0.57 24.14 -33.19
N GLY A 616 -0.81 23.08 -33.96
CA GLY A 616 -1.98 22.90 -34.82
C GLY A 616 -1.75 23.25 -36.30
N THR A 617 -0.53 23.62 -36.70
CA THR A 617 -0.19 23.91 -38.09
C THR A 617 0.04 22.62 -38.91
N PRO A 618 -0.06 22.65 -40.25
CA PRO A 618 0.23 21.49 -41.09
C PRO A 618 1.63 20.92 -40.80
N GLY A 619 1.71 19.62 -40.45
CA GLY A 619 2.94 18.97 -40.02
C GLY A 619 3.24 19.04 -38.51
N ARG A 620 2.55 19.90 -37.75
CA ARG A 620 2.60 20.01 -36.28
C ARG A 620 1.19 19.98 -35.67
N GLU A 621 0.38 19.07 -36.19
CA GLU A 621 -0.97 18.83 -35.74
C GLU A 621 -0.99 18.12 -34.39
N PHE A 622 -1.91 18.54 -33.52
CA PHE A 622 -2.12 17.90 -32.23
C PHE A 622 -2.56 16.44 -32.37
N TYR A 623 -2.10 15.59 -31.44
CA TYR A 623 -2.53 14.20 -31.31
C TYR A 623 -3.72 14.02 -30.36
N MET A 624 -3.97 15.01 -29.50
CA MET A 624 -5.01 14.97 -28.48
C MET A 624 -6.43 14.73 -29.01
N ASP A 625 -7.28 14.13 -28.17
CA ASP A 625 -8.70 13.95 -28.46
C ASP A 625 -9.44 15.29 -28.59
N LYS A 626 -10.55 15.29 -29.34
CA LYS A 626 -11.38 16.48 -29.60
C LYS A 626 -11.74 17.26 -28.34
N ALA A 627 -12.04 16.58 -27.23
CA ALA A 627 -12.39 17.24 -25.96
C ALA A 627 -11.23 18.10 -25.40
N LEU A 628 -9.98 17.64 -25.54
CA LEU A 628 -8.79 18.39 -25.11
C LEU A 628 -8.46 19.51 -26.11
N MET A 629 -8.65 19.26 -27.40
CA MET A 629 -8.44 20.26 -28.45
C MET A 629 -9.40 21.45 -28.29
N GLU A 630 -10.68 21.18 -28.05
CA GLU A 630 -11.69 22.20 -27.79
C GLU A 630 -11.34 23.05 -26.56
N PHE A 631 -10.81 22.41 -25.50
CA PHE A 631 -10.31 23.13 -24.32
C PHE A 631 -9.15 24.09 -24.66
N VAL A 632 -8.17 23.65 -25.46
CA VAL A 632 -7.04 24.48 -25.90
C VAL A 632 -7.52 25.65 -26.74
N GLU A 633 -8.41 25.41 -27.70
CA GLU A 633 -8.97 26.45 -28.56
C GLU A 633 -9.76 27.49 -27.77
N ASN A 634 -10.62 27.05 -26.84
CA ASN A 634 -11.39 27.94 -25.98
C ASN A 634 -10.47 28.78 -25.08
N SER A 635 -9.38 28.19 -24.58
CA SER A 635 -8.37 28.92 -23.81
C SER A 635 -7.66 29.98 -24.65
N ARG A 636 -7.22 29.63 -25.87
CA ARG A 636 -6.59 30.58 -26.82
C ARG A 636 -7.55 31.72 -27.22
N LYS A 637 -8.84 31.42 -27.45
CA LYS A 637 -9.86 32.44 -27.74
C LYS A 637 -10.00 33.44 -26.60
N LEU A 638 -10.07 32.95 -25.36
CA LEU A 638 -10.16 33.80 -24.17
C LEU A 638 -8.92 34.69 -23.98
N GLU A 639 -7.72 34.16 -24.25
CA GLU A 639 -6.48 34.94 -24.21
C GLU A 639 -6.47 36.06 -25.25
N ARG A 640 -6.85 35.77 -26.50
CA ARG A 640 -6.96 36.80 -27.56
C ARG A 640 -7.98 37.89 -27.23
N VAL A 641 -9.09 37.54 -26.60
CA VAL A 641 -10.10 38.51 -26.14
C VAL A 641 -9.54 39.40 -25.03
N ALA A 642 -8.82 38.82 -24.06
CA ALA A 642 -8.16 39.59 -23.00
C ALA A 642 -7.08 40.54 -23.55
N GLU A 643 -6.30 40.10 -24.54
CA GLU A 643 -5.28 40.93 -25.19
C GLU A 643 -5.90 42.09 -25.99
N ARG A 644 -6.99 41.85 -26.74
CA ARG A 644 -7.75 42.90 -27.43
C ARG A 644 -8.42 43.89 -26.48
N GLY A 645 -8.86 43.44 -25.31
CA GLY A 645 -9.39 44.32 -24.26
C GLY A 645 -8.32 45.22 -23.64
N ARG A 646 -7.06 44.77 -23.60
CA ARG A 646 -5.92 45.52 -23.05
C ARG A 646 -5.29 46.50 -24.05
N SER A 647 -5.53 46.31 -25.35
CA SER A 647 -4.94 47.09 -26.45
C SER A 647 -5.87 48.18 -27.01
N ARG A 648 -7.04 48.42 -26.41
CA ARG A 648 -7.77 49.68 -26.59
C ARG A 648 -7.25 50.71 -25.59
N PRO A 649 -6.56 51.79 -26.00
CA PRO A 649 -6.38 52.94 -25.12
C PRO A 649 -7.75 53.52 -24.81
N THR A 650 -7.92 54.01 -23.60
CA THR A 650 -9.01 54.89 -23.22
C THR A 650 -8.98 56.11 -24.15
N GLU A 651 -9.74 56.07 -25.25
CA GLU A 651 -10.19 57.32 -25.87
C GLU A 651 -11.11 57.98 -24.86
N VAL A 652 -10.54 58.98 -24.18
CA VAL A 652 -11.27 59.98 -23.43
C VAL A 652 -12.17 60.69 -24.45
N VAL A 653 -13.40 60.20 -24.57
CA VAL A 653 -14.48 60.99 -25.16
C VAL A 653 -14.73 62.12 -24.16
N SER A 654 -14.17 63.29 -24.46
CA SER A 654 -14.58 64.56 -23.89
C SER A 654 -16.07 64.74 -24.17
N VAL A 655 -16.89 64.56 -23.14
CA VAL A 655 -18.28 65.00 -23.14
C VAL A 655 -18.28 66.38 -22.51
N GLU A 656 -18.15 67.40 -23.36
CA GLU A 656 -18.49 68.78 -23.00
C GLU A 656 -20.02 68.92 -22.94
N GLY A 657 -20.48 69.67 -21.95
CA GLY A 657 -21.83 69.63 -21.43
C GLY A 657 -22.91 70.29 -22.30
N ALA A 658 -24.12 69.80 -22.05
CA ALA A 658 -25.41 70.48 -22.02
C ALA A 658 -25.64 71.73 -22.88
N GLU A 659 -26.60 71.66 -23.82
CA GLU A 659 -27.64 72.68 -23.91
C GLU A 659 -28.93 72.19 -24.61
N MET A 660 -30.01 72.93 -24.36
CA MET A 660 -31.42 72.56 -24.42
C MET A 660 -32.05 72.47 -25.83
N LYS A 661 -33.16 71.72 -25.89
CA LYS A 661 -34.23 71.75 -26.92
C LYS A 661 -34.69 73.18 -27.27
N PRO A 662 -35.15 73.45 -28.51
CA PRO A 662 -36.60 73.36 -28.76
C PRO A 662 -37.04 72.75 -30.11
N MET A 663 -38.35 72.50 -30.15
CA MET A 663 -39.21 71.93 -31.21
C MET A 663 -39.15 72.60 -32.59
N ALA A 664 -39.32 71.76 -33.64
CA ALA A 664 -40.16 71.84 -34.87
C ALA A 664 -40.45 73.22 -35.52
N PRO A 665 -40.54 73.34 -36.87
CA PRO A 665 -41.47 72.53 -37.67
C PRO A 665 -41.06 72.13 -39.12
N GLY A 666 -41.72 71.05 -39.54
CA GLY A 666 -42.18 70.64 -40.88
C GLY A 666 -41.63 71.24 -42.18
N THR A 667 -41.44 70.36 -43.16
CA THR A 667 -41.94 70.42 -44.56
C THR A 667 -41.42 69.14 -45.25
N SER A 668 -42.29 68.18 -45.58
CA SER A 668 -42.97 68.01 -46.88
C SER A 668 -42.05 67.66 -48.05
N SER A 669 -42.47 66.59 -48.75
CA SER A 669 -42.19 66.20 -50.15
C SER A 669 -40.76 65.71 -50.46
N ALA A 670 -40.52 64.60 -51.15
CA ALA A 670 -41.35 63.67 -51.92
C ALA A 670 -40.74 62.26 -51.86
#